data_AF-A0A9W8TKV7-F1
#
_entry.id   AF-A0A9W8TKV7-F1
#
_cell.length_a   1.000
_cell.length_b   1.000
_cell.length_c   1.000
_cell.angle_alpha   90.00
_cell.angle_beta   90.00
_cell.angle_gamma   90.00
#
_symmetry.space_group_name_H-M   'P 1'
#
loop_
_entity.id
_entity.type
_entity.pdbx_description
1 polymer ?
#
loop_
_entity_poly.entity_id
_entity_poly.type
_entity_poly.pdbx_seq_one_letter_code
_entity_poly.pdbx_strand_id
1 'polypeptide(L)'
;MPKQRSMAGTGKGTKRSTAAKSSLQHVVKGSKGEQLSHPLLQGHFSRADFVLFKMAIVSIVATFLVLTHSVIGHRQLLVRQDTSGTSFLDHEDPISEFSGRSFLKENIPYIDIPDNLIQDVYYYRWTSLQRNLRYVTAGTGYMCTEFVHSVGYAQAFGTIDAAAGHQIDESRWLRNTAYANDYIQLYTRGPADPLQYTQWILDATSRYAMVTGDSEFLATQLQDMIRVWNLWDRQFDSDVGLYYYEPVWDAQELSLPGFIADPDDLDWDLRKDGPETYRPSHNAYMVANARAIARSAKLASDTDTESEFSNIADELEAAMFKYLWAPEQNFFMDVIRPNNPNLTRLTGREQVGLFPYRFAIGLNQSYAQPAVDSMFDPDGFLATYGPTTLEIRDEWFMATKPENYCCYWNGQSWPYSTSHTLKSLAAIYRAGVTNATAEQYVQYLRTYAETQQKNGKPYVAESHSPFENIWSADSTNHSEHYDHSTYNDDVITGLLGILPQSDDTLHVSPIIPSDWTFFALENLPYHGHLVSVLYDKDGSRYNAGPGLTVYVDGEQVHNGEERSAVVSISPPIVEADQAPINIAANPDGPGQYPTADATFTYPADYSYKAIDGVVYYDQIPDNRWTDYTSPNSNDTLTIHFARPRNLSSVTLALYSDIARGGSIDLPSRIEVSGSSGPIASVESSTMLLENDHNTINFDSVETTFIAVNLFRSSSTTWVGVCELEVWIPPPTGPTYFAVDAHLTGENTRVVQDMASTATSNGAVVGGVRADSNVAFSGIKSDGQSKQLTLSYANPTDAAIDITIEVNQTPETVLTLMPSGTKYSTVTAEIALAKGKNYVTLKGGSDIGEVRYETLRIE
;
A
#
# COMPACT_ATOMS: atom_id res chain seq x y z
N MET A 1 49.20 -5.27 -20.40
CA MET A 1 50.14 -6.41 -20.38
C MET A 1 49.34 -7.70 -20.21
N PRO A 2 49.18 -8.56 -21.23
CA PRO A 2 48.46 -9.83 -21.05
C PRO A 2 49.43 -11.02 -20.99
N LYS A 3 49.17 -11.96 -20.10
CA LYS A 3 49.76 -13.30 -20.14
C LYS A 3 48.64 -14.33 -20.31
N GLN A 4 48.54 -14.84 -21.53
CA GLN A 4 48.01 -16.17 -21.82
C GLN A 4 48.91 -17.24 -21.19
N ARG A 5 48.32 -18.36 -20.75
CA ARG A 5 49.00 -19.66 -20.81
C ARG A 5 48.02 -20.81 -21.01
N SER A 6 48.34 -21.61 -22.02
CA SER A 6 47.68 -22.82 -22.46
C SER A 6 48.13 -24.06 -21.70
N MET A 7 47.21 -25.02 -21.59
CA MET A 7 47.31 -26.47 -21.83
C MET A 7 48.55 -27.30 -21.39
N ALA A 8 48.23 -28.44 -20.75
CA ALA A 8 48.55 -29.83 -21.14
C ALA A 8 49.20 -30.68 -20.03
N GLY A 9 48.65 -31.88 -19.78
CA GLY A 9 49.21 -32.87 -18.86
C GLY A 9 48.36 -34.14 -18.70
N THR A 10 48.62 -35.12 -19.57
CA THR A 10 47.96 -36.41 -19.87
C THR A 10 47.97 -37.55 -18.82
N GLY A 11 46.93 -38.42 -18.90
CA GLY A 11 47.00 -39.91 -18.89
C GLY A 11 46.72 -40.61 -17.54
N LYS A 12 46.11 -41.80 -17.41
CA LYS A 12 45.59 -42.88 -18.28
C LYS A 12 44.88 -43.88 -17.34
N GLY A 13 43.79 -44.56 -17.73
CA GLY A 13 43.20 -45.65 -16.90
C GLY A 13 41.88 -46.27 -17.36
N THR A 14 41.91 -47.00 -18.47
CA THR A 14 40.87 -47.84 -19.14
C THR A 14 40.01 -48.80 -18.27
N LYS A 15 38.71 -49.01 -18.61
CA LYS A 15 38.16 -50.14 -19.45
C LYS A 15 36.61 -50.24 -19.45
N ARG A 16 36.03 -50.31 -20.67
CA ARG A 16 35.01 -51.24 -21.26
C ARG A 16 33.72 -51.61 -20.46
N SER A 17 32.51 -51.80 -21.03
CA SER A 17 32.05 -52.17 -22.40
C SER A 17 30.52 -51.96 -22.50
N THR A 18 29.98 -51.20 -23.47
CA THR A 18 29.34 -51.60 -24.76
C THR A 18 27.86 -52.08 -24.78
N ALA A 19 27.06 -51.27 -25.49
CA ALA A 19 26.12 -51.59 -26.61
C ALA A 19 24.84 -52.43 -26.30
N ALA A 20 23.68 -52.25 -26.95
CA ALA A 20 23.32 -51.68 -28.25
C ALA A 20 21.79 -51.41 -28.37
N LYS A 21 21.46 -50.52 -29.34
CA LYS A 21 20.31 -50.42 -30.30
C LYS A 21 19.29 -51.60 -30.34
N SER A 22 18.03 -51.47 -30.76
CA SER A 22 17.49 -50.73 -31.93
C SER A 22 15.93 -50.73 -31.99
N SER A 23 15.37 -49.67 -32.57
CA SER A 23 14.25 -49.57 -33.57
C SER A 23 13.04 -50.52 -33.55
N LEU A 24 11.83 -49.96 -33.76
CA LEU A 24 10.99 -50.21 -34.97
C LEU A 24 9.73 -49.33 -35.05
N GLN A 25 9.41 -48.95 -36.29
CA GLN A 25 8.27 -48.18 -36.80
C GLN A 25 7.00 -49.06 -36.96
N HIS A 26 5.79 -48.47 -36.96
CA HIS A 26 4.86 -48.41 -38.12
C HIS A 26 3.38 -48.05 -37.76
N VAL A 27 2.90 -46.92 -38.33
CA VAL A 27 1.79 -46.78 -39.32
C VAL A 27 0.28 -46.97 -38.94
N VAL A 28 -0.45 -45.83 -38.97
CA VAL A 28 -1.58 -45.41 -39.88
C VAL A 28 -3.09 -45.71 -39.60
N LYS A 29 -3.89 -44.62 -39.79
CA LYS A 29 -5.30 -44.43 -40.27
C LYS A 29 -6.53 -44.60 -39.33
N GLY A 30 -7.35 -43.55 -39.24
CA GLY A 30 -8.53 -43.40 -40.13
C GLY A 30 -9.97 -43.31 -39.51
N SER A 31 -10.52 -42.08 -39.51
CA SER A 31 -11.88 -41.62 -39.90
C SER A 31 -13.21 -42.03 -39.20
N LYS A 32 -13.97 -40.97 -38.82
CA LYS A 32 -15.39 -40.61 -39.08
C LYS A 32 -16.56 -41.50 -38.59
N GLY A 33 -17.34 -40.95 -37.64
CA GLY A 33 -18.69 -40.36 -37.84
C GLY A 33 -19.91 -41.27 -38.03
N GLU A 34 -20.97 -41.06 -37.22
CA GLU A 34 -22.35 -41.34 -37.62
C GLU A 34 -23.38 -40.56 -36.78
N GLN A 35 -24.27 -39.84 -37.48
CA GLN A 35 -25.55 -39.27 -37.02
C GLN A 35 -26.67 -40.28 -37.30
N LEU A 36 -27.68 -40.35 -36.44
CA LEU A 36 -28.96 -41.02 -36.74
C LEU A 36 -30.15 -40.13 -36.35
N SER A 37 -31.16 -40.17 -37.22
CA SER A 37 -32.35 -39.33 -37.27
C SER A 37 -33.65 -40.12 -37.04
N HIS A 38 -34.60 -39.52 -36.28
CA HIS A 38 -36.08 -39.59 -36.34
C HIS A 38 -36.82 -40.95 -36.13
N PRO A 39 -38.10 -41.01 -35.63
CA PRO A 39 -39.24 -40.17 -36.08
C PRO A 39 -40.35 -39.79 -35.06
N LEU A 40 -41.29 -39.00 -35.60
CA LEU A 40 -42.49 -38.34 -35.07
C LEU A 40 -43.62 -39.26 -34.58
N LEU A 41 -44.43 -38.74 -33.64
CA LEU A 41 -45.85 -39.11 -33.48
C LEU A 41 -46.68 -37.89 -33.03
N GLN A 42 -47.74 -37.61 -33.80
CA GLN A 42 -48.73 -36.55 -33.59
C GLN A 42 -49.73 -36.94 -32.49
N GLY A 43 -50.15 -35.95 -31.69
CA GLY A 43 -51.27 -36.07 -30.75
C GLY A 43 -51.98 -34.72 -30.58
N HIS A 44 -53.30 -34.72 -30.82
CA HIS A 44 -54.19 -33.57 -30.70
C HIS A 44 -54.36 -33.13 -29.23
N PHE A 45 -54.24 -31.82 -28.97
CA PHE A 45 -54.56 -31.22 -27.67
C PHE A 45 -55.98 -30.64 -27.64
N SER A 46 -56.65 -30.86 -26.51
CA SER A 46 -58.04 -30.52 -26.22
C SER A 46 -58.16 -29.13 -25.56
N ARG A 47 -59.39 -28.63 -25.41
CA ARG A 47 -59.68 -27.32 -24.79
C ARG A 47 -59.26 -27.19 -23.31
N ALA A 48 -58.92 -28.30 -22.63
CA ALA A 48 -58.36 -28.30 -21.28
C ALA A 48 -56.86 -27.95 -21.27
N ASP A 49 -56.15 -28.22 -22.36
CA ASP A 49 -54.72 -27.96 -22.51
C ASP A 49 -54.43 -26.47 -22.75
N PHE A 50 -55.41 -25.72 -23.25
CA PHE A 50 -55.32 -24.27 -23.44
C PHE A 50 -55.42 -23.48 -22.13
N VAL A 51 -56.01 -24.07 -21.08
CA VAL A 51 -56.10 -23.46 -19.74
C VAL A 51 -54.83 -23.72 -18.93
N LEU A 52 -54.25 -24.93 -19.06
CA LEU A 52 -52.92 -25.26 -18.53
C LEU A 52 -51.80 -24.47 -19.23
N PHE A 53 -51.91 -24.21 -20.55
CA PHE A 53 -50.96 -23.36 -21.28
C PHE A 53 -51.04 -21.88 -20.87
N LYS A 54 -52.22 -21.38 -20.50
CA LYS A 54 -52.37 -20.01 -19.96
C LYS A 54 -51.86 -19.86 -18.53
N MET A 55 -52.01 -20.88 -17.68
CA MET A 55 -51.37 -20.87 -16.35
C MET A 55 -49.85 -21.05 -16.45
N ALA A 56 -49.35 -21.81 -17.43
CA ALA A 56 -47.92 -21.91 -17.71
C ALA A 56 -47.34 -20.58 -18.22
N ILE A 57 -48.05 -19.81 -19.06
CA ILE A 57 -47.59 -18.49 -19.53
C ILE A 57 -47.63 -17.44 -18.41
N VAL A 58 -48.58 -17.49 -17.47
CA VAL A 58 -48.59 -16.58 -16.30
C VAL A 58 -47.50 -16.97 -15.29
N SER A 59 -47.18 -18.26 -15.13
CA SER A 59 -45.98 -18.68 -14.39
C SER A 59 -44.68 -18.36 -15.12
N ILE A 60 -44.61 -18.40 -16.45
CA ILE A 60 -43.42 -18.00 -17.21
C ILE A 60 -43.21 -16.48 -17.19
N VAL A 61 -44.28 -15.67 -17.18
CA VAL A 61 -44.20 -14.21 -17.01
C VAL A 61 -43.93 -13.81 -15.56
N ALA A 62 -44.44 -14.54 -14.57
CA ALA A 62 -44.05 -14.37 -13.17
C ALA A 62 -42.60 -14.85 -12.90
N THR A 63 -42.12 -15.86 -13.62
CA THR A 63 -40.71 -16.28 -13.58
C THR A 63 -39.81 -15.29 -14.32
N PHE A 64 -40.31 -14.59 -15.36
CA PHE A 64 -39.59 -13.49 -16.02
C PHE A 64 -39.58 -12.17 -15.23
N LEU A 65 -40.62 -11.92 -14.40
CA LEU A 65 -40.68 -10.78 -13.48
C LEU A 65 -39.96 -11.03 -12.14
N VAL A 66 -39.70 -12.30 -11.80
CA VAL A 66 -38.80 -12.68 -10.68
C VAL A 66 -37.34 -12.83 -11.17
N LEU A 67 -37.09 -13.04 -12.47
CA LEU A 67 -35.75 -12.93 -13.07
C LEU A 67 -35.32 -11.51 -13.47
N THR A 68 -36.17 -10.49 -13.24
CA THR A 68 -35.81 -9.07 -13.37
C THR A 68 -35.73 -8.33 -12.04
N HIS A 69 -35.84 -9.05 -10.92
CA HIS A 69 -35.42 -8.61 -9.58
C HIS A 69 -34.23 -9.44 -9.05
N SER A 70 -33.45 -10.04 -9.96
CA SER A 70 -32.18 -10.72 -9.66
C SER A 70 -31.03 -10.24 -10.55
N VAL A 71 -31.13 -9.03 -11.10
CA VAL A 71 -29.96 -8.29 -11.64
C VAL A 71 -29.27 -7.51 -10.50
N ILE A 72 -29.17 -8.16 -9.34
CA ILE A 72 -28.28 -7.80 -8.24
C ILE A 72 -27.59 -9.11 -7.92
N GLY A 73 -26.30 -9.19 -8.22
CA GLY A 73 -25.51 -10.39 -7.97
C GLY A 73 -24.93 -10.97 -9.24
N HIS A 74 -23.98 -10.26 -9.84
CA HIS A 74 -22.72 -10.82 -10.30
C HIS A 74 -21.62 -9.85 -9.83
N ARG A 75 -21.36 -9.86 -8.51
CA ARG A 75 -20.08 -9.40 -7.95
C ARG A 75 -19.04 -10.45 -8.40
N GLN A 76 -18.33 -10.19 -9.50
CA GLN A 76 -17.12 -10.92 -9.84
C GLN A 76 -15.94 -9.94 -9.85
N LEU A 77 -15.55 -9.52 -8.65
CA LEU A 77 -14.15 -9.41 -8.30
C LEU A 77 -13.83 -10.71 -7.55
N LEU A 78 -13.31 -11.70 -8.27
CA LEU A 78 -12.84 -13.01 -7.80
C LEU A 78 -13.74 -13.80 -6.83
N VAL A 79 -13.90 -15.09 -7.10
CA VAL A 79 -14.55 -16.02 -6.19
C VAL A 79 -13.74 -16.09 -4.89
N ARG A 80 -14.12 -15.25 -3.90
CA ARG A 80 -13.68 -15.38 -2.52
C ARG A 80 -14.22 -16.72 -2.01
N GLN A 81 -13.37 -17.51 -1.35
CA GLN A 81 -13.88 -18.58 -0.51
C GLN A 81 -14.82 -17.92 0.50
N ASP A 82 -16.05 -18.41 0.62
CA ASP A 82 -17.16 -17.81 1.37
C ASP A 82 -16.83 -17.80 2.88
N THR A 83 -15.90 -16.92 3.31
CA THR A 83 -15.59 -16.70 4.73
C THR A 83 -16.72 -15.84 5.29
N SER A 84 -17.72 -16.51 5.87
CA SER A 84 -18.79 -15.84 6.59
C SER A 84 -18.26 -15.29 7.90
N GLY A 85 -18.17 -13.97 8.03
CA GLY A 85 -17.91 -13.33 9.31
C GLY A 85 -19.07 -13.49 10.30
N THR A 86 -18.98 -12.82 11.45
CA THR A 86 -20.09 -12.67 12.39
C THR A 86 -20.86 -11.37 12.11
N SER A 87 -21.97 -11.14 12.84
CA SER A 87 -22.82 -9.96 12.70
C SER A 87 -23.44 -9.56 14.05
N PHE A 88 -22.61 -9.47 15.09
CA PHE A 88 -23.03 -8.96 16.40
C PHE A 88 -23.13 -7.43 16.41
N LEU A 89 -22.33 -6.75 15.57
CA LEU A 89 -22.29 -5.29 15.48
C LEU A 89 -23.04 -4.76 14.25
N ASP A 90 -23.41 -3.48 14.32
CA ASP A 90 -23.94 -2.74 13.18
C ASP A 90 -22.79 -2.38 12.21
N HIS A 91 -22.91 -2.80 10.95
CA HIS A 91 -21.90 -2.53 9.90
C HIS A 91 -22.26 -1.37 8.98
N GLU A 92 -23.38 -0.67 9.24
CA GLU A 92 -23.87 0.44 8.41
C GLU A 92 -23.78 1.77 9.16
N ASP A 93 -24.35 1.85 10.36
CA ASP A 93 -24.49 3.10 11.10
C ASP A 93 -23.14 3.80 11.38
N PRO A 94 -22.08 3.11 11.85
CA PRO A 94 -20.80 3.76 12.19
C PRO A 94 -20.07 4.38 11.00
N ILE A 95 -20.36 3.93 9.78
CA ILE A 95 -19.73 4.42 8.54
C ILE A 95 -20.67 5.25 7.67
N SER A 96 -21.91 5.42 8.10
CA SER A 96 -23.00 5.99 7.29
C SER A 96 -22.75 7.44 6.86
N GLU A 97 -22.00 8.21 7.65
CA GLU A 97 -21.69 9.62 7.41
C GLU A 97 -20.47 9.83 6.50
N PHE A 98 -19.69 8.78 6.24
CA PHE A 98 -18.48 8.87 5.45
C PHE A 98 -18.72 8.53 3.98
N SER A 99 -17.92 9.14 3.10
CA SER A 99 -17.85 8.76 1.69
C SER A 99 -17.13 7.42 1.51
N GLY A 100 -17.33 6.77 0.36
CA GLY A 100 -16.65 5.53 0.00
C GLY A 100 -17.05 4.34 0.87
N ARG A 101 -18.33 4.29 1.26
CA ARG A 101 -18.88 3.28 2.20
C ARG A 101 -18.69 1.85 1.73
N SER A 102 -18.74 1.61 0.41
CA SER A 102 -18.52 0.26 -0.14
C SER A 102 -17.13 -0.25 0.19
N PHE A 103 -16.09 0.59 0.04
CA PHE A 103 -14.72 0.24 0.45
C PHE A 103 -14.65 -0.04 1.95
N LEU A 104 -15.23 0.82 2.79
CA LEU A 104 -15.19 0.65 4.25
C LEU A 104 -15.84 -0.69 4.63
N LYS A 105 -17.04 -0.94 4.13
CA LYS A 105 -17.78 -2.18 4.38
C LYS A 105 -17.04 -3.43 3.96
N GLU A 106 -16.31 -3.35 2.85
CA GLU A 106 -15.57 -4.47 2.31
C GLU A 106 -14.27 -4.75 3.06
N ASN A 107 -13.63 -3.72 3.64
CA ASN A 107 -12.25 -3.83 4.12
C ASN A 107 -12.04 -3.73 5.63
N ILE A 108 -12.86 -3.00 6.38
CA ILE A 108 -12.53 -2.63 7.77
C ILE A 108 -13.10 -3.62 8.80
N PRO A 109 -12.45 -3.77 9.97
CA PRO A 109 -13.08 -4.36 11.15
C PRO A 109 -14.03 -3.37 11.83
N TYR A 110 -14.99 -3.88 12.60
CA TYR A 110 -15.93 -3.08 13.37
C TYR A 110 -15.65 -3.20 14.86
N ILE A 111 -15.87 -2.13 15.62
CA ILE A 111 -15.67 -2.12 17.07
C ILE A 111 -16.90 -1.57 17.81
N ASP A 112 -17.03 -2.00 19.05
CA ASP A 112 -17.97 -1.45 20.03
C ASP A 112 -17.25 -1.35 21.39
N ILE A 113 -16.98 -0.14 21.85
CA ILE A 113 -16.22 0.14 23.07
C ILE A 113 -16.90 1.21 23.95
N PRO A 114 -16.62 1.27 25.26
CA PRO A 114 -17.23 2.25 26.15
C PRO A 114 -16.83 3.72 25.89
N ASP A 115 -15.70 3.98 25.22
CA ASP A 115 -15.24 5.35 24.91
C ASP A 115 -15.58 5.73 23.46
N ASN A 116 -16.65 6.52 23.31
CA ASN A 116 -17.14 6.95 22.01
C ASN A 116 -16.14 7.83 21.25
N LEU A 117 -15.29 8.62 21.93
CA LEU A 117 -14.35 9.48 21.23
C LEU A 117 -13.28 8.65 20.52
N ILE A 118 -12.76 7.63 21.21
CA ILE A 118 -11.82 6.68 20.60
C ILE A 118 -12.50 5.95 19.42
N GLN A 119 -13.75 5.56 19.61
CA GLN A 119 -14.52 4.86 18.56
C GLN A 119 -14.79 5.74 17.33
N ASP A 120 -15.18 7.00 17.52
CA ASP A 120 -15.46 7.93 16.44
C ASP A 120 -14.20 8.21 15.60
N VAL A 121 -13.05 8.38 16.26
CA VAL A 121 -11.76 8.54 15.58
C VAL A 121 -11.33 7.24 14.89
N TYR A 122 -11.63 6.06 15.43
CA TYR A 122 -11.33 4.77 14.79
C TYR A 122 -11.98 4.64 13.40
N TYR A 123 -13.28 4.91 13.32
CA TYR A 123 -13.99 4.86 12.05
C TYR A 123 -13.54 5.97 11.09
N TYR A 124 -13.30 7.19 11.59
CA TYR A 124 -12.74 8.27 10.80
C TYR A 124 -11.36 7.91 10.20
N ARG A 125 -10.48 7.29 10.99
CA ARG A 125 -9.11 6.98 10.57
C ARG A 125 -9.03 5.93 9.48
N TRP A 126 -10.01 5.02 9.37
CA TRP A 126 -10.14 4.17 8.19
C TRP A 126 -10.43 4.98 6.92
N THR A 127 -11.22 6.04 7.05
CA THR A 127 -11.54 6.91 5.92
C THR A 127 -10.37 7.82 5.55
N SER A 128 -9.50 8.15 6.52
CA SER A 128 -8.24 8.85 6.28
C SER A 128 -7.27 7.96 5.49
N LEU A 129 -7.12 6.69 5.90
CA LEU A 129 -6.31 5.72 5.16
C LEU A 129 -6.87 5.49 3.75
N GLN A 130 -8.18 5.30 3.61
CA GLN A 130 -8.85 5.13 2.31
C GLN A 130 -8.50 6.25 1.33
N ARG A 131 -8.56 7.50 1.79
CA ARG A 131 -8.24 8.70 1.01
C ARG A 131 -6.81 8.66 0.48
N ASN A 132 -5.88 8.15 1.28
CA ASN A 132 -4.47 8.08 0.93
C ASN A 132 -4.10 6.84 0.11
N LEU A 133 -5.03 5.93 -0.18
CA LEU A 133 -4.79 4.82 -1.11
C LEU A 133 -4.87 5.31 -2.56
N ARG A 134 -3.76 5.16 -3.28
CA ARG A 134 -3.62 5.57 -4.69
C ARG A 134 -3.21 4.39 -5.55
N TYR A 135 -3.96 4.10 -6.62
CA TYR A 135 -3.54 3.12 -7.62
C TYR A 135 -2.61 3.82 -8.64
N VAL A 136 -1.36 3.37 -8.76
CA VAL A 136 -0.34 4.14 -9.50
C VAL A 136 -0.02 3.59 -10.87
N THR A 137 0.16 2.29 -11.03
CA THR A 137 0.43 1.76 -12.37
C THR A 137 0.06 0.28 -12.46
N ALA A 138 -0.37 -0.13 -13.66
CA ALA A 138 -0.70 -1.50 -13.96
C ALA A 138 0.47 -2.44 -13.63
N GLY A 139 0.20 -3.48 -12.84
CA GLY A 139 1.22 -4.42 -12.37
C GLY A 139 1.88 -4.04 -11.03
N THR A 140 2.03 -2.74 -10.75
CA THR A 140 2.46 -2.24 -9.42
C THR A 140 1.30 -2.28 -8.44
N GLY A 141 0.16 -1.69 -8.81
CA GLY A 141 -1.02 -1.61 -7.96
C GLY A 141 -1.07 -0.37 -7.07
N TYR A 142 -1.38 -0.57 -5.79
CA TYR A 142 -1.64 0.51 -4.82
C TYR A 142 -0.40 1.00 -4.06
N MET A 143 -0.45 2.23 -3.58
CA MET A 143 0.45 2.83 -2.59
C MET A 143 -0.32 3.71 -1.61
N CYS A 144 0.31 4.11 -0.50
CA CYS A 144 -0.21 5.10 0.44
C CYS A 144 0.49 6.46 0.26
N THR A 145 -0.27 7.53 0.00
CA THR A 145 0.25 8.91 0.02
C THR A 145 0.44 9.38 1.46
N GLU A 146 1.37 10.29 1.68
CA GLU A 146 1.50 10.98 2.97
C GLU A 146 0.65 12.25 3.00
N PHE A 147 0.78 13.07 1.95
CA PHE A 147 0.01 14.29 1.71
C PHE A 147 -1.03 14.07 0.63
N VAL A 148 -2.13 14.83 0.73
CA VAL A 148 -3.24 14.74 -0.21
C VAL A 148 -2.84 15.07 -1.65
N HIS A 149 -1.96 16.05 -1.81
CA HIS A 149 -1.32 16.39 -3.09
C HIS A 149 0.16 16.09 -3.01
N SER A 150 0.72 15.62 -4.12
CA SER A 150 2.16 15.39 -4.21
C SER A 150 2.94 16.67 -3.92
N VAL A 151 3.86 16.59 -2.98
CA VAL A 151 4.81 17.65 -2.62
C VAL A 151 6.07 17.58 -3.48
N GLY A 152 6.84 18.66 -3.54
CA GLY A 152 7.97 18.81 -4.48
C GLY A 152 9.17 17.88 -4.25
N TYR A 153 9.23 17.24 -3.07
CA TYR A 153 10.27 16.26 -2.70
C TYR A 153 9.77 14.82 -2.71
N ALA A 154 8.52 14.58 -3.10
CA ALA A 154 8.01 13.22 -3.24
C ALA A 154 8.75 12.50 -4.38
N GLN A 155 8.95 11.19 -4.23
CA GLN A 155 9.68 10.36 -5.19
C GLN A 155 8.72 9.71 -6.19
N ALA A 156 9.14 8.61 -6.82
CA ALA A 156 8.35 7.90 -7.82
C ALA A 156 6.89 7.71 -7.37
N PHE A 157 5.94 8.09 -8.23
CA PHE A 157 4.49 8.04 -7.98
C PHE A 157 3.97 8.88 -6.80
N GLY A 158 4.80 9.73 -6.19
CA GLY A 158 4.43 10.54 -5.02
C GLY A 158 4.74 9.88 -3.68
N THR A 159 5.57 8.83 -3.65
CA THR A 159 5.95 8.16 -2.39
C THR A 159 6.86 9.02 -1.51
N ILE A 160 6.67 8.92 -0.19
CA ILE A 160 7.55 9.44 0.86
C ILE A 160 7.68 8.33 1.91
N ASP A 161 8.90 7.92 2.25
CA ASP A 161 9.16 6.77 3.13
C ASP A 161 9.13 7.08 4.63
N ALA A 162 9.09 8.36 5.02
CA ALA A 162 9.07 8.82 6.42
C ALA A 162 8.06 8.06 7.30
N ALA A 163 6.82 7.93 6.83
CA ALA A 163 5.75 7.20 7.50
C ALA A 163 5.37 5.87 6.84
N ALA A 164 6.13 5.36 5.87
CA ALA A 164 5.79 4.11 5.21
C ALA A 164 5.64 2.94 6.19
N GLY A 165 6.47 2.91 7.23
CA GLY A 165 6.35 1.92 8.31
C GLY A 165 5.09 2.06 9.16
N HIS A 166 4.51 3.26 9.29
CA HIS A 166 3.21 3.48 9.93
C HIS A 166 2.07 3.05 9.01
N GLN A 167 2.14 3.44 7.75
CA GLN A 167 1.10 3.14 6.76
C GLN A 167 0.97 1.63 6.50
N ILE A 168 2.08 0.89 6.48
CA ILE A 168 2.06 -0.59 6.41
C ILE A 168 1.42 -1.18 7.68
N ASP A 169 1.72 -0.62 8.85
CA ASP A 169 1.15 -1.07 10.13
C ASP A 169 -0.36 -0.85 10.23
N GLU A 170 -0.87 0.22 9.62
CA GLU A 170 -2.28 0.55 9.58
C GLU A 170 -3.01 -0.27 8.50
N SER A 171 -2.46 -0.32 7.28
CA SER A 171 -3.10 -0.95 6.11
C SER A 171 -3.10 -2.48 6.11
N ARG A 172 -2.23 -3.13 6.89
CA ARG A 172 -2.22 -4.60 7.05
C ARG A 172 -3.53 -5.18 7.60
N TRP A 173 -4.36 -4.36 8.23
CA TRP A 173 -5.66 -4.75 8.76
C TRP A 173 -6.81 -4.57 7.77
N LEU A 174 -6.55 -4.02 6.58
CA LEU A 174 -7.52 -4.03 5.49
C LEU A 174 -7.66 -5.45 4.96
N ARG A 175 -8.90 -5.86 4.72
CA ARG A 175 -9.21 -7.22 4.25
C ARG A 175 -8.61 -7.53 2.88
N ASN A 176 -8.59 -6.57 1.96
CA ASN A 176 -7.86 -6.71 0.71
C ASN A 176 -6.37 -6.46 0.94
N THR A 177 -5.59 -7.52 0.86
CA THR A 177 -4.15 -7.51 1.14
C THR A 177 -3.33 -6.78 0.09
N ALA A 178 -3.90 -6.51 -1.10
CA ALA A 178 -3.19 -5.80 -2.18
C ALA A 178 -2.73 -4.41 -1.76
N TYR A 179 -3.48 -3.70 -0.91
CA TYR A 179 -3.14 -2.33 -0.48
C TYR A 179 -1.77 -2.25 0.21
N ALA A 180 -1.54 -3.10 1.22
CA ALA A 180 -0.26 -3.14 1.91
C ALA A 180 0.82 -3.87 1.09
N ASN A 181 0.45 -4.96 0.41
CA ASN A 181 1.39 -5.78 -0.36
C ASN A 181 2.05 -5.02 -1.51
N ASP A 182 1.25 -4.31 -2.31
CA ASP A 182 1.74 -3.53 -3.44
C ASP A 182 2.62 -2.38 -2.95
N TYR A 183 2.24 -1.72 -1.85
CA TYR A 183 3.03 -0.64 -1.25
C TYR A 183 4.38 -1.13 -0.69
N ILE A 184 4.41 -2.30 -0.03
CA ILE A 184 5.65 -2.95 0.40
C ILE A 184 6.55 -3.22 -0.81
N GLN A 185 6.00 -3.85 -1.86
CA GLN A 185 6.77 -4.19 -3.05
C GLN A 185 7.25 -2.96 -3.82
N LEU A 186 6.57 -1.82 -3.70
CA LEU A 186 7.00 -0.58 -4.30
C LEU A 186 8.35 -0.10 -3.72
N TYR A 187 8.59 -0.27 -2.42
CA TYR A 187 9.89 0.01 -1.79
C TYR A 187 10.91 -1.12 -1.92
N THR A 188 10.49 -2.38 -1.78
CA THR A 188 11.44 -3.50 -1.82
C THR A 188 11.85 -3.87 -3.24
N ARG A 189 11.01 -3.65 -4.26
CA ARG A 189 11.27 -4.05 -5.66
C ARG A 189 11.02 -2.95 -6.69
N GLY A 190 10.02 -2.11 -6.46
CA GLY A 190 9.61 -1.03 -7.35
C GLY A 190 10.51 0.19 -7.28
N PRO A 191 10.16 1.30 -7.97
CA PRO A 191 11.02 2.48 -8.08
C PRO A 191 10.96 3.47 -6.90
N ALA A 192 10.26 3.16 -5.80
CA ALA A 192 10.27 4.08 -4.64
C ALA A 192 11.65 4.08 -3.96
N ASP A 193 12.01 5.23 -3.41
CA ASP A 193 13.26 5.45 -2.68
C ASP A 193 13.10 5.06 -1.20
N PRO A 194 13.82 4.04 -0.70
CA PRO A 194 13.75 3.62 0.71
C PRO A 194 14.83 4.28 1.59
N LEU A 195 15.54 5.30 1.09
CA LEU A 195 16.59 6.06 1.77
C LEU A 195 16.27 7.55 1.97
N GLN A 196 15.09 8.02 1.56
CA GLN A 196 14.79 9.46 1.66
C GLN A 196 14.67 9.88 3.13
N TYR A 197 14.05 9.04 3.96
CA TYR A 197 13.95 9.20 5.40
C TYR A 197 14.31 7.90 6.12
N THR A 198 14.63 7.99 7.41
CA THR A 198 14.80 6.81 8.26
C THR A 198 13.49 5.99 8.33
N GLN A 199 13.58 4.66 8.34
CA GLN A 199 12.39 3.81 8.23
C GLN A 199 12.54 2.41 8.85
N TRP A 200 11.40 1.77 9.17
CA TRP A 200 11.28 0.38 9.63
C TRP A 200 10.43 -0.51 8.68
N ILE A 201 10.43 -0.22 7.37
CA ILE A 201 9.63 -0.90 6.35
C ILE A 201 9.84 -2.42 6.37
N LEU A 202 11.07 -2.89 6.62
CA LEU A 202 11.38 -4.32 6.63
C LEU A 202 10.73 -5.02 7.84
N ASP A 203 10.75 -4.38 9.01
CA ASP A 203 10.02 -4.87 10.18
C ASP A 203 8.49 -4.81 9.99
N ALA A 204 7.97 -3.72 9.43
CA ALA A 204 6.55 -3.59 9.11
C ALA A 204 6.09 -4.68 8.12
N THR A 205 6.92 -5.02 7.12
CA THR A 205 6.69 -6.13 6.18
C THR A 205 6.61 -7.48 6.91
N SER A 206 7.53 -7.73 7.85
CA SER A 206 7.50 -8.95 8.66
C SER A 206 6.23 -9.03 9.52
N ARG A 207 5.75 -7.90 10.04
CA ARG A 207 4.52 -7.84 10.86
C ARG A 207 3.25 -7.86 10.01
N TYR A 208 3.28 -7.43 8.76
CA TYR A 208 2.24 -7.65 7.77
C TYR A 208 2.06 -9.15 7.51
N ALA A 209 3.16 -9.89 7.27
CA ALA A 209 3.10 -11.34 7.07
C ALA A 209 2.56 -12.10 8.29
N MET A 210 2.80 -11.60 9.51
CA MET A 210 2.20 -12.16 10.73
C MET A 210 0.68 -11.89 10.85
N VAL A 211 0.15 -10.86 10.18
CA VAL A 211 -1.29 -10.59 10.14
C VAL A 211 -1.96 -11.37 9.02
N THR A 212 -1.33 -11.47 7.84
CA THR A 212 -1.89 -12.19 6.70
C THR A 212 -1.63 -13.69 6.72
N GLY A 213 -0.67 -14.15 7.52
CA GLY A 213 -0.16 -15.53 7.50
C GLY A 213 0.69 -15.86 6.28
N ASP A 214 0.98 -14.87 5.42
CA ASP A 214 1.74 -15.05 4.18
C ASP A 214 3.26 -15.09 4.43
N SER A 215 3.69 -16.18 5.07
CA SER A 215 5.10 -16.45 5.36
C SER A 215 5.95 -16.67 4.10
N GLU A 216 5.33 -17.17 3.02
CA GLU A 216 6.00 -17.35 1.73
C GLU A 216 6.33 -16.00 1.10
N PHE A 217 5.41 -15.03 1.12
CA PHE A 217 5.70 -13.67 0.68
C PHE A 217 6.93 -13.12 1.40
N LEU A 218 6.96 -13.13 2.74
CA LEU A 218 8.10 -12.62 3.51
C LEU A 218 9.42 -13.35 3.17
N ALA A 219 9.40 -14.68 3.03
CA ALA A 219 10.58 -15.47 2.69
C ALA A 219 11.14 -15.07 1.31
N THR A 220 10.26 -14.82 0.34
CA THR A 220 10.66 -14.45 -1.03
C THR A 220 11.17 -13.02 -1.15
N GLN A 221 10.95 -12.16 -0.15
CA GLN A 221 11.52 -10.81 -0.11
C GLN A 221 12.97 -10.77 0.39
N LEU A 222 13.55 -11.87 0.90
CA LEU A 222 14.84 -11.86 1.62
C LEU A 222 15.95 -11.08 0.90
N GLN A 223 16.19 -11.37 -0.37
CA GLN A 223 17.28 -10.72 -1.12
C GLN A 223 16.99 -9.23 -1.36
N ASP A 224 15.73 -8.88 -1.57
CA ASP A 224 15.28 -7.49 -1.73
C ASP A 224 15.42 -6.72 -0.40
N MET A 225 15.12 -7.34 0.73
CA MET A 225 15.31 -6.78 2.08
C MET A 225 16.80 -6.55 2.38
N ILE A 226 17.67 -7.49 2.04
CA ILE A 226 19.14 -7.35 2.19
C ILE A 226 19.66 -6.23 1.29
N ARG A 227 19.15 -6.11 0.05
CA ARG A 227 19.50 -4.99 -0.83
C ARG A 227 19.15 -3.66 -0.17
N VAL A 228 17.91 -3.49 0.31
CA VAL A 228 17.47 -2.27 1.00
C VAL A 228 18.32 -1.98 2.24
N TRP A 229 18.67 -3.01 3.03
CA TRP A 229 19.59 -2.86 4.15
C TRP A 229 20.94 -2.27 3.75
N ASN A 230 21.58 -2.84 2.72
CA ASN A 230 22.90 -2.41 2.26
C ASN A 230 22.91 -0.99 1.67
N LEU A 231 21.75 -0.42 1.33
CA LEU A 231 21.66 0.97 0.90
C LEU A 231 22.07 1.94 2.03
N TRP A 232 21.88 1.55 3.30
CA TRP A 232 22.22 2.35 4.48
C TRP A 232 23.71 2.31 4.88
N ASP A 233 24.55 1.56 4.16
CA ASP A 233 25.99 1.41 4.48
C ASP A 233 26.74 2.75 4.61
N ARG A 234 26.28 3.80 3.91
CA ARG A 234 26.91 5.14 3.93
C ARG A 234 26.61 5.92 5.22
N GLN A 235 25.52 5.58 5.89
CA GLN A 235 25.06 6.18 7.14
C GLN A 235 25.54 5.38 8.36
N PHE A 236 26.27 4.29 8.17
CA PHE A 236 26.82 3.48 9.26
C PHE A 236 28.21 3.94 9.67
N ASP A 237 28.42 4.19 10.96
CA ASP A 237 29.74 4.47 11.52
C ASP A 237 30.32 3.20 12.16
N SER A 238 31.24 2.54 11.46
CA SER A 238 31.83 1.27 11.92
C SER A 238 32.69 1.39 13.19
N ASP A 239 33.20 2.58 13.50
CA ASP A 239 34.02 2.78 14.71
C ASP A 239 33.15 2.87 15.98
N VAL A 240 31.91 3.34 15.82
CA VAL A 240 30.91 3.46 16.89
C VAL A 240 29.93 2.27 16.90
N GLY A 241 29.68 1.66 15.75
CA GLY A 241 28.66 0.62 15.58
C GLY A 241 27.23 1.17 15.56
N LEU A 242 27.04 2.43 15.16
CA LEU A 242 25.74 3.10 15.10
C LEU A 242 25.53 3.77 13.75
N TYR A 243 24.27 3.90 13.36
CA TYR A 243 23.85 4.72 12.24
C TYR A 243 23.64 6.18 12.67
N TYR A 244 23.96 7.11 11.76
CA TYR A 244 23.76 8.54 11.94
C TYR A 244 23.04 9.13 10.73
N TYR A 245 22.22 10.14 10.99
CA TYR A 245 21.66 10.99 9.94
C TYR A 245 21.34 12.39 10.51
N GLU A 246 21.00 13.36 9.65
CA GLU A 246 20.47 14.65 10.10
C GLU A 246 19.01 14.48 10.57
N PRO A 247 18.59 15.12 11.66
CA PRO A 247 17.22 15.00 12.17
C PRO A 247 16.10 15.30 11.16
N VAL A 248 16.29 16.21 10.20
CA VAL A 248 15.31 16.43 9.12
C VAL A 248 15.02 15.15 8.35
N TRP A 249 16.02 14.31 8.11
CA TRP A 249 15.87 13.04 7.40
C TRP A 249 15.42 11.89 8.32
N ASP A 250 15.29 12.14 9.62
CA ASP A 250 14.50 11.32 10.55
C ASP A 250 13.03 11.78 10.60
N ALA A 251 12.65 12.69 9.69
CA ALA A 251 11.39 13.42 9.62
C ALA A 251 11.14 14.36 10.81
N GLN A 252 12.21 14.94 11.39
CA GLN A 252 12.17 15.72 12.63
C GLN A 252 13.02 16.99 12.56
N GLU A 253 12.79 17.82 11.54
CA GLU A 253 13.41 19.14 11.42
C GLU A 253 13.09 20.06 12.61
N LEU A 254 13.99 20.99 12.92
CA LEU A 254 13.89 21.84 14.11
C LEU A 254 13.63 21.00 15.39
N SER A 255 14.40 19.94 15.56
CA SER A 255 14.50 19.13 16.79
C SER A 255 15.72 19.55 17.60
N LEU A 256 15.83 19.08 18.85
CA LEU A 256 16.82 19.51 19.83
C LEU A 256 18.28 19.54 19.30
N PRO A 257 18.77 18.57 18.50
CA PRO A 257 20.14 18.62 18.00
C PRO A 257 20.46 19.89 17.20
N GLY A 258 19.50 20.40 16.42
CA GLY A 258 19.65 21.64 15.65
C GLY A 258 19.77 22.87 16.57
N PHE A 259 18.93 22.94 17.62
CA PHE A 259 18.99 24.03 18.60
C PHE A 259 20.30 24.04 19.40
N ILE A 260 20.83 22.86 19.73
CA ILE A 260 22.11 22.73 20.43
C ILE A 260 23.29 23.09 19.52
N ALA A 261 23.21 22.75 18.23
CA ALA A 261 24.26 23.03 17.26
C ALA A 261 24.33 24.51 16.86
N ASP A 262 23.18 25.19 16.82
CA ASP A 262 23.07 26.62 16.54
C ASP A 262 22.25 27.34 17.63
N PRO A 263 22.80 27.54 18.83
CA PRO A 263 22.06 28.13 19.95
C PRO A 263 21.77 29.63 19.76
N ASP A 264 22.56 30.32 18.93
CA ASP A 264 22.46 31.76 18.70
C ASP A 264 21.57 32.12 17.49
N ASP A 265 20.96 31.12 16.82
CA ASP A 265 20.10 31.30 15.63
C ASP A 265 20.81 32.04 14.49
N LEU A 266 22.04 31.62 14.18
CA LEU A 266 22.93 32.24 13.19
C LEU A 266 23.03 31.43 11.89
N ASP A 267 22.64 30.16 11.89
CA ASP A 267 22.70 29.25 10.76
C ASP A 267 21.38 28.48 10.62
N TRP A 268 20.48 29.05 9.84
CA TRP A 268 19.13 28.50 9.63
C TRP A 268 19.15 27.08 9.09
N ASP A 269 20.03 26.76 8.15
CA ASP A 269 20.06 25.42 7.53
C ASP A 269 20.55 24.39 8.57
N LEU A 270 21.60 24.71 9.35
CA LEU A 270 22.04 23.85 10.46
C LEU A 270 20.97 23.68 11.54
N ARG A 271 20.24 24.73 11.90
CA ARG A 271 19.20 24.67 12.94
C ARG A 271 17.97 23.88 12.46
N LYS A 272 17.55 24.10 11.22
CA LYS A 272 16.42 23.42 10.57
C LYS A 272 16.72 21.95 10.36
N ASP A 273 17.83 21.64 9.71
CA ASP A 273 18.16 20.26 9.33
C ASP A 273 18.72 19.46 10.51
N GLY A 274 19.45 20.14 11.39
CA GLY A 274 20.23 19.55 12.47
C GLY A 274 21.55 18.95 11.95
N PRO A 275 22.56 18.79 12.82
CA PRO A 275 23.78 18.11 12.44
C PRO A 275 23.58 16.60 12.33
N GLU A 276 24.49 15.92 11.63
CA GLU A 276 24.60 14.45 11.68
C GLU A 276 24.61 13.93 13.12
N THR A 277 23.63 13.09 13.46
CA THR A 277 23.34 12.70 14.84
C THR A 277 23.07 11.20 14.93
N TYR A 278 23.68 10.53 15.91
CA TYR A 278 23.28 9.17 16.27
C TYR A 278 21.98 9.25 17.09
N ARG A 279 20.83 9.02 16.44
CA ARG A 279 19.50 9.12 17.07
C ARG A 279 19.00 7.76 17.58
N PRO A 280 18.30 7.70 18.73
CA PRO A 280 17.67 6.46 19.21
C PRO A 280 16.63 5.86 18.24
N SER A 281 15.88 6.71 17.52
CA SER A 281 14.89 6.34 16.49
C SER A 281 15.52 5.51 15.38
N HIS A 282 16.41 6.11 14.59
CA HIS A 282 17.03 5.48 13.42
C HIS A 282 17.72 4.15 13.78
N ASN A 283 18.46 4.12 14.89
CA ASN A 283 19.14 2.90 15.33
C ASN A 283 18.16 1.81 15.78
N ALA A 284 17.05 2.17 16.44
CA ALA A 284 16.00 1.21 16.78
C ALA A 284 15.32 0.63 15.53
N TYR A 285 15.08 1.46 14.50
CA TYR A 285 14.54 1.00 13.22
C TYR A 285 15.48 0.00 12.56
N MET A 286 16.79 0.27 12.57
CA MET A 286 17.78 -0.63 12.00
C MET A 286 17.90 -1.95 12.78
N VAL A 287 17.81 -1.95 14.12
CA VAL A 287 17.70 -3.21 14.89
C VAL A 287 16.47 -4.00 14.48
N ALA A 288 15.31 -3.34 14.34
CA ALA A 288 14.07 -3.99 13.93
C ALA A 288 14.15 -4.57 12.52
N ASN A 289 14.71 -3.82 11.58
CA ASN A 289 14.92 -4.25 10.19
C ASN A 289 15.88 -5.44 10.10
N ALA A 290 16.99 -5.44 10.85
CA ALA A 290 17.92 -6.57 10.91
C ALA A 290 17.22 -7.84 11.44
N ARG A 291 16.41 -7.71 12.50
CA ARG A 291 15.61 -8.83 13.02
C ARG A 291 14.59 -9.33 12.01
N ALA A 292 14.00 -8.45 11.21
CA ALA A 292 13.08 -8.84 10.15
C ALA A 292 13.77 -9.64 9.04
N ILE A 293 14.99 -9.27 8.66
CA ILE A 293 15.82 -10.01 7.72
C ILE A 293 16.16 -11.39 8.28
N ALA A 294 16.58 -11.49 9.55
CA ALA A 294 16.84 -12.77 10.20
C ALA A 294 15.59 -13.69 10.20
N ARG A 295 14.40 -13.13 10.47
CA ARG A 295 13.13 -13.87 10.38
C ARG A 295 12.83 -14.34 8.95
N SER A 296 13.02 -13.48 7.94
CA SER A 296 12.84 -13.85 6.54
C SER A 296 13.83 -14.96 6.12
N ALA A 297 15.10 -14.85 6.52
CA ALA A 297 16.14 -15.85 6.26
C ALA A 297 15.79 -17.21 6.85
N LYS A 298 15.30 -17.23 8.09
CA LYS A 298 14.78 -18.45 8.72
C LYS A 298 13.65 -19.10 7.90
N LEU A 299 12.68 -18.31 7.41
CA LEU A 299 11.59 -18.83 6.57
C LEU A 299 12.10 -19.33 5.21
N ALA A 300 13.13 -18.69 4.66
CA ALA A 300 13.83 -19.13 3.45
C ALA A 300 14.78 -20.32 3.67
N SER A 301 14.89 -20.84 4.91
CA SER A 301 15.84 -21.88 5.31
C SER A 301 17.32 -21.51 5.08
N ASP A 302 17.65 -20.22 5.15
CA ASP A 302 19.00 -19.67 5.06
C ASP A 302 19.55 -19.38 6.48
N THR A 303 20.17 -20.40 7.07
CA THR A 303 20.67 -20.35 8.46
C THR A 303 21.88 -19.43 8.64
N ASP A 304 22.65 -19.21 7.58
CA ASP A 304 23.86 -18.39 7.63
C ASP A 304 23.43 -16.91 7.72
N THR A 305 22.53 -16.47 6.83
CA THR A 305 21.96 -15.12 6.86
C THR A 305 21.13 -14.88 8.13
N GLU A 306 20.37 -15.88 8.61
CA GLU A 306 19.65 -15.78 9.90
C GLU A 306 20.61 -15.45 11.04
N SER A 307 21.72 -16.19 11.12
CA SER A 307 22.72 -16.02 12.18
C SER A 307 23.46 -14.68 12.06
N GLU A 308 23.83 -14.29 10.83
CA GLU A 308 24.50 -13.02 10.54
C GLU A 308 23.65 -11.83 10.99
N PHE A 309 22.40 -11.73 10.52
CA PHE A 309 21.54 -10.60 10.84
C PHE A 309 21.06 -10.60 12.29
N SER A 310 20.96 -11.77 12.94
CA SER A 310 20.74 -11.83 14.39
C SER A 310 21.91 -11.21 15.16
N ASN A 311 23.15 -11.54 14.80
CA ASN A 311 24.34 -10.96 15.44
C ASN A 311 24.45 -9.45 15.17
N ILE A 312 24.18 -9.00 13.93
CA ILE A 312 24.17 -7.58 13.58
C ILE A 312 23.16 -6.81 14.45
N ALA A 313 21.94 -7.35 14.60
CA ALA A 313 20.92 -6.74 15.45
C ALA A 313 21.36 -6.64 16.92
N ASP A 314 21.95 -7.70 17.46
CA ASP A 314 22.42 -7.75 18.85
C ASP A 314 23.61 -6.79 19.09
N GLU A 315 24.54 -6.71 18.15
CA GLU A 315 25.68 -5.78 18.21
C GLU A 315 25.23 -4.31 18.14
N LEU A 316 24.27 -4.01 17.25
CA LEU A 316 23.69 -2.67 17.12
C LEU A 316 22.90 -2.28 18.36
N GLU A 317 22.06 -3.17 18.91
CA GLU A 317 21.37 -2.92 20.18
C GLU A 317 22.36 -2.70 21.33
N ALA A 318 23.44 -3.48 21.40
CA ALA A 318 24.50 -3.28 22.39
C ALA A 318 25.19 -1.91 22.23
N ALA A 319 25.42 -1.45 21.00
CA ALA A 319 25.96 -0.12 20.72
C ALA A 319 24.99 0.98 21.17
N MET A 320 23.67 0.81 20.97
CA MET A 320 22.67 1.75 21.48
C MET A 320 22.73 1.89 23.00
N PHE A 321 22.81 0.78 23.75
CA PHE A 321 22.96 0.86 25.21
C PHE A 321 24.28 1.47 25.64
N LYS A 322 25.37 1.24 24.89
CA LYS A 322 26.68 1.79 25.23
C LYS A 322 26.74 3.30 25.02
N TYR A 323 26.21 3.78 23.90
CA TYR A 323 26.43 5.15 23.45
C TYR A 323 25.20 6.06 23.59
N LEU A 324 23.98 5.54 23.46
CA LEU A 324 22.76 6.35 23.50
C LEU A 324 22.06 6.30 24.86
N TRP A 325 22.12 5.19 25.61
CA TRP A 325 21.58 5.18 26.97
C TRP A 325 22.41 6.07 27.90
N ALA A 326 21.79 7.07 28.53
CA ALA A 326 22.38 7.98 29.50
C ALA A 326 21.97 7.58 30.94
N PRO A 327 22.83 6.90 31.72
CA PRO A 327 22.52 6.53 33.10
C PRO A 327 22.17 7.72 34.00
N GLU A 328 22.78 8.87 33.75
CA GLU A 328 22.54 10.13 34.45
C GLU A 328 21.16 10.73 34.19
N GLN A 329 20.56 10.44 33.03
CA GLN A 329 19.22 10.90 32.65
C GLN A 329 18.18 9.77 32.69
N ASN A 330 18.61 8.52 32.89
CA ASN A 330 17.79 7.31 32.78
C ASN A 330 16.95 7.29 31.49
N PHE A 331 17.59 7.58 30.35
CA PHE A 331 16.89 7.72 29.08
C PHE A 331 17.82 7.48 27.88
N PHE A 332 17.26 7.14 26.71
CA PHE A 332 18.02 7.09 25.45
C PHE A 332 18.12 8.50 24.86
N MET A 333 19.35 8.96 24.63
CA MET A 333 19.67 10.34 24.25
C MET A 333 20.39 10.36 22.90
N ASP A 334 20.19 11.45 22.18
CA ASP A 334 20.95 11.75 20.98
C ASP A 334 22.43 12.04 21.27
N VAL A 335 23.28 11.73 20.29
CA VAL A 335 24.69 12.10 20.26
C VAL A 335 24.98 12.80 18.94
N ILE A 336 25.22 14.12 18.99
CA ILE A 336 25.71 14.87 17.83
C ILE A 336 27.08 14.32 17.46
N ARG A 337 27.25 13.89 16.20
CA ARG A 337 28.47 13.27 15.70
C ARG A 337 29.62 14.27 15.44
N PRO A 338 29.44 15.36 14.68
CA PRO A 338 30.54 16.24 14.31
C PRO A 338 31.19 16.88 15.54
N ASN A 339 32.53 16.96 15.53
CA ASN A 339 33.34 17.58 16.58
C ASN A 339 33.13 17.02 18.00
N ASN A 340 32.62 15.79 18.13
CA ASN A 340 32.33 15.16 19.42
C ASN A 340 33.10 13.82 19.60
N PRO A 341 34.44 13.85 19.68
CA PRO A 341 35.25 12.61 19.76
C PRO A 341 35.01 11.79 21.05
N ASN A 342 34.38 12.38 22.06
CA ASN A 342 34.02 11.70 23.31
C ASN A 342 32.61 11.11 23.28
N LEU A 343 31.86 11.27 22.19
CA LEU A 343 30.47 10.82 22.04
C LEU A 343 29.59 11.29 23.21
N THR A 344 29.74 12.57 23.56
CA THR A 344 28.96 13.21 24.63
C THR A 344 27.49 13.27 24.21
N ARG A 345 26.61 12.73 25.05
CA ARG A 345 25.15 12.76 24.84
C ARG A 345 24.61 14.16 25.09
N LEU A 346 23.51 14.49 24.41
CA LEU A 346 22.75 15.70 24.69
C LEU A 346 22.14 15.66 26.10
N THR A 347 21.85 16.85 26.62
CA THR A 347 20.99 17.07 27.79
C THR A 347 19.65 17.55 27.26
N GLY A 348 18.55 16.90 27.63
CA GLY A 348 17.22 17.17 27.07
C GLY A 348 16.64 15.94 26.38
N ARG A 349 15.58 15.36 26.94
CA ARG A 349 14.94 14.14 26.43
C ARG A 349 14.02 14.47 25.26
N GLU A 350 14.31 13.91 24.10
CA GLU A 350 13.40 13.89 22.96
C GLU A 350 12.55 12.62 22.94
N GLN A 351 11.35 12.71 22.39
CA GLN A 351 10.40 11.61 22.32
C GLN A 351 10.94 10.42 21.51
N VAL A 352 11.90 10.62 20.60
CA VAL A 352 12.60 9.54 19.89
C VAL A 352 13.30 8.56 20.82
N GLY A 353 13.70 8.98 22.02
CA GLY A 353 14.26 8.09 23.04
C GLY A 353 13.25 7.09 23.61
N LEU A 354 11.95 7.27 23.33
CA LEU A 354 10.88 6.31 23.63
C LEU A 354 10.66 5.29 22.51
N PHE A 355 11.18 5.51 21.29
CA PHE A 355 10.91 4.63 20.15
C PHE A 355 11.56 3.24 20.26
N PRO A 356 12.71 3.03 20.95
CA PRO A 356 13.30 1.70 21.06
C PRO A 356 12.35 0.63 21.67
N TYR A 357 11.50 1.01 22.62
CA TYR A 357 10.67 0.04 23.35
C TYR A 357 9.63 -0.67 22.47
N ARG A 358 9.06 -0.02 21.44
CA ARG A 358 8.13 -0.69 20.50
C ARG A 358 8.80 -1.79 19.69
N PHE A 359 10.12 -1.77 19.57
CA PHE A 359 10.93 -2.80 18.89
C PHE A 359 11.59 -3.78 19.86
N ALA A 360 11.04 -3.86 21.08
CA ALA A 360 11.50 -4.71 22.16
C ALA A 360 12.91 -4.42 22.70
N ILE A 361 13.42 -3.20 22.49
CA ILE A 361 14.71 -2.75 23.03
C ILE A 361 14.46 -2.09 24.39
N GLY A 362 15.15 -2.55 25.43
CA GLY A 362 15.05 -1.94 26.78
C GLY A 362 13.83 -2.35 27.60
N LEU A 363 13.13 -3.44 27.28
CA LEU A 363 11.95 -3.91 28.02
C LEU A 363 12.25 -4.54 29.40
N ASN A 364 13.39 -4.23 30.03
CA ASN A 364 13.63 -4.59 31.43
C ASN A 364 13.35 -3.39 32.35
N GLN A 365 13.06 -3.66 33.62
CA GLN A 365 12.61 -2.65 34.58
C GLN A 365 13.55 -1.44 34.68
N SER A 366 14.87 -1.66 34.63
CA SER A 366 15.89 -0.60 34.79
C SER A 366 15.86 0.45 33.70
N TYR A 367 15.37 0.11 32.50
CA TYR A 367 15.24 1.03 31.38
C TYR A 367 13.78 1.47 31.18
N ALA A 368 12.84 0.52 31.21
CA ALA A 368 11.44 0.75 30.92
C ALA A 368 10.72 1.59 31.99
N GLN A 369 11.03 1.42 33.28
CA GLN A 369 10.35 2.17 34.34
C GLN A 369 10.63 3.69 34.24
N PRO A 370 11.89 4.15 34.10
CA PRO A 370 12.18 5.56 33.88
C PRO A 370 11.53 6.16 32.63
N ALA A 371 11.35 5.38 31.55
CA ALA A 371 10.66 5.83 30.36
C ALA A 371 9.18 6.09 30.63
N VAL A 372 8.49 5.19 31.35
CA VAL A 372 7.11 5.40 31.81
C VAL A 372 7.02 6.62 32.73
N ASP A 373 7.96 6.75 33.67
CA ASP A 373 7.99 7.91 34.57
C ASP A 373 8.10 9.22 33.77
N SER A 374 8.95 9.26 32.73
CA SER A 374 9.14 10.43 31.86
C SER A 374 7.93 10.74 30.98
N MET A 375 7.23 9.70 30.47
CA MET A 375 5.99 9.85 29.70
C MET A 375 4.93 10.58 30.52
N PHE A 376 4.75 10.21 31.79
CA PHE A 376 3.68 10.73 32.65
C PHE A 376 4.12 11.86 33.58
N ASP A 377 5.32 12.42 33.37
CA ASP A 377 5.82 13.58 34.09
C ASP A 377 5.32 14.87 33.41
N PRO A 378 4.64 15.79 34.15
CA PRO A 378 4.14 17.06 33.59
C PRO A 378 5.25 18.05 33.19
N ASP A 379 6.48 17.87 33.70
CA ASP A 379 7.66 18.59 33.22
C ASP A 379 8.45 17.77 32.17
N GLY A 380 8.00 16.53 31.90
CA GLY A 380 8.52 15.61 30.89
C GLY A 380 7.71 15.72 29.61
N PHE A 381 7.07 14.62 29.18
CA PHE A 381 6.30 14.57 27.93
C PHE A 381 4.79 14.77 28.10
N LEU A 382 4.26 14.75 29.33
CA LEU A 382 2.82 14.82 29.56
C LEU A 382 2.31 16.27 29.41
N ALA A 383 1.55 16.52 28.35
CA ALA A 383 0.86 17.79 28.13
C ALA A 383 -0.66 17.57 27.95
N THR A 384 -1.43 18.67 27.91
CA THR A 384 -2.90 18.61 27.78
C THR A 384 -3.34 17.99 26.46
N TYR A 385 -2.60 18.31 25.39
CA TYR A 385 -2.80 17.81 24.02
C TYR A 385 -1.50 17.17 23.52
N GLY A 386 -0.82 16.43 24.40
CA GLY A 386 0.44 15.74 24.15
C GLY A 386 0.27 14.23 23.94
N PRO A 387 1.37 13.47 23.85
CA PRO A 387 2.73 13.80 24.32
C PRO A 387 3.48 14.85 23.48
N THR A 388 4.46 15.53 24.08
CA THR A 388 5.37 16.48 23.41
C THR A 388 6.56 15.77 22.78
N THR A 389 7.12 16.31 21.69
CA THR A 389 8.33 15.75 21.05
C THR A 389 9.63 16.06 21.79
N LEU A 390 9.65 17.09 22.64
CA LEU A 390 10.75 17.48 23.53
C LEU A 390 10.19 17.65 24.95
N GLU A 391 10.96 17.24 25.97
CA GLU A 391 10.52 17.42 27.35
C GLU A 391 10.31 18.89 27.72
N ILE A 392 9.22 19.17 28.44
CA ILE A 392 8.75 20.54 28.73
C ILE A 392 9.78 21.35 29.53
N ARG A 393 10.57 20.69 30.38
CA ARG A 393 11.62 21.32 31.19
C ARG A 393 12.84 21.79 30.39
N ASP A 394 13.01 21.33 29.15
CA ASP A 394 14.14 21.72 28.33
C ASP A 394 14.03 23.19 27.93
N GLU A 395 15.14 23.93 27.95
CA GLU A 395 15.12 25.37 27.63
C GLU A 395 14.71 25.64 26.17
N TRP A 396 14.98 24.70 25.26
CA TRP A 396 14.66 24.83 23.84
C TRP A 396 13.21 24.49 23.51
N PHE A 397 12.44 23.93 24.45
CA PHE A 397 11.00 23.71 24.30
C PHE A 397 10.26 25.03 23.99
N MET A 398 10.67 26.10 24.67
CA MET A 398 10.10 27.44 24.53
C MET A 398 10.78 28.29 23.45
N ALA A 399 11.71 27.71 22.68
CA ALA A 399 12.41 28.45 21.64
C ALA A 399 11.44 28.92 20.55
N THR A 400 11.78 30.08 19.97
CA THR A 400 10.97 30.75 18.94
C THR A 400 10.74 29.83 17.76
N LYS A 401 9.46 29.74 17.36
CA LYS A 401 9.00 28.99 16.20
C LYS A 401 8.80 29.99 15.05
N PRO A 402 9.46 29.82 13.90
CA PRO A 402 9.34 30.76 12.78
C PRO A 402 7.89 30.87 12.27
N GLU A 403 7.40 32.09 12.00
CA GLU A 403 6.01 32.31 11.57
C GLU A 403 5.73 31.85 10.12
N ASN A 404 6.77 31.75 9.29
CA ASN A 404 6.68 31.43 7.86
C ASN A 404 7.19 30.02 7.53
N TYR A 405 7.27 29.15 8.53
CA TYR A 405 7.72 27.78 8.37
C TYR A 405 6.85 26.84 9.20
N CYS A 406 6.36 25.79 8.56
CA CYS A 406 6.18 24.49 9.19
C CYS A 406 7.42 23.67 8.79
N CYS A 407 8.01 22.82 9.61
CA CYS A 407 7.46 22.10 10.76
C CYS A 407 8.47 22.15 11.93
N TYR A 408 7.99 22.22 13.18
CA TYR A 408 8.87 22.29 14.36
C TYR A 408 8.69 21.10 15.31
N TRP A 409 9.81 20.45 15.63
CA TRP A 409 9.87 19.24 16.46
C TRP A 409 10.44 19.49 17.85
N ASN A 410 10.62 20.75 18.26
CA ASN A 410 11.07 21.14 19.59
C ASN A 410 9.96 21.22 20.65
N GLY A 411 8.94 20.34 20.61
CA GLY A 411 7.97 20.21 21.71
C GLY A 411 6.50 20.15 21.32
N GLN A 412 6.14 20.22 20.03
CA GLN A 412 4.75 20.01 19.62
C GLN A 412 4.33 18.56 19.79
N SER A 413 3.02 18.30 19.76
CA SER A 413 2.51 16.94 19.67
C SER A 413 2.36 16.55 18.20
N TRP A 414 3.09 15.52 17.79
CA TRP A 414 3.04 14.97 16.44
C TRP A 414 2.32 13.62 16.46
N PRO A 415 1.30 13.37 15.62
CA PRO A 415 0.67 12.06 15.45
C PRO A 415 1.69 10.95 15.18
N TYR A 416 2.73 11.24 14.38
CA TYR A 416 3.86 10.35 14.10
C TYR A 416 4.53 9.80 15.37
N SER A 417 4.94 10.69 16.28
CA SER A 417 5.64 10.29 17.52
C SER A 417 4.71 9.80 18.61
N THR A 418 3.46 10.29 18.61
CA THR A 418 2.41 9.80 19.52
C THR A 418 2.12 8.33 19.24
N SER A 419 2.05 7.95 17.97
CA SER A 419 1.92 6.54 17.52
C SER A 419 3.06 5.67 18.04
N HIS A 420 4.31 6.12 17.86
CA HIS A 420 5.47 5.43 18.41
C HIS A 420 5.41 5.26 19.93
N THR A 421 4.99 6.31 20.64
CA THR A 421 4.89 6.33 22.10
C THR A 421 3.82 5.36 22.60
N LEU A 422 2.66 5.30 21.94
CA LEU A 422 1.59 4.35 22.25
C LEU A 422 2.06 2.90 22.06
N LYS A 423 2.73 2.58 20.95
CA LYS A 423 3.29 1.23 20.75
C LYS A 423 4.35 0.87 21.77
N SER A 424 5.20 1.82 22.15
CA SER A 424 6.22 1.64 23.19
C SER A 424 5.59 1.41 24.56
N LEU A 425 4.57 2.18 24.93
CA LEU A 425 3.83 2.00 26.18
C LEU A 425 3.11 0.65 26.20
N ALA A 426 2.52 0.21 25.08
CA ALA A 426 1.91 -1.11 24.97
C ALA A 426 2.93 -2.25 25.14
N ALA A 427 4.12 -2.13 24.54
CA ALA A 427 5.20 -3.09 24.70
C ALA A 427 5.70 -3.15 26.16
N ILE A 428 5.89 -2.00 26.81
CA ILE A 428 6.30 -1.91 28.22
C ILE A 428 5.24 -2.51 29.15
N TYR A 429 3.97 -2.19 28.93
CA TYR A 429 2.85 -2.74 29.71
C TYR A 429 2.85 -4.27 29.65
N ARG A 430 2.99 -4.85 28.45
CA ARG A 430 2.99 -6.30 28.24
C ARG A 430 4.23 -7.01 28.77
N ALA A 431 5.36 -6.32 28.84
CA ALA A 431 6.56 -6.86 29.47
C ALA A 431 6.34 -7.16 30.97
N GLY A 432 5.39 -6.46 31.62
CA GLY A 432 5.03 -6.70 33.01
C GLY A 432 6.14 -6.37 34.02
N VAL A 433 7.09 -5.52 33.63
CA VAL A 433 8.27 -5.16 34.43
C VAL A 433 8.19 -3.78 35.08
N THR A 434 7.14 -3.00 34.82
CA THR A 434 6.95 -1.63 35.32
C THR A 434 5.64 -1.50 36.10
N ASN A 435 5.37 -0.29 36.60
CA ASN A 435 4.09 0.11 37.18
C ASN A 435 3.09 0.64 36.14
N ALA A 436 3.38 0.52 34.82
CA ALA A 436 2.48 1.00 33.78
C ALA A 436 1.10 0.36 33.90
N THR A 437 0.06 1.17 33.78
CA THR A 437 -1.34 0.75 33.96
C THR A 437 -2.12 0.80 32.65
N ALA A 438 -3.24 0.07 32.59
CA ALA A 438 -4.12 0.16 31.42
C ALA A 438 -4.77 1.54 31.32
N GLU A 439 -5.05 2.18 32.46
CA GLU A 439 -5.57 3.53 32.57
C GLU A 439 -4.61 4.56 31.93
N GLN A 440 -3.31 4.39 32.10
CA GLN A 440 -2.29 5.24 31.46
C GLN A 440 -2.25 5.06 29.93
N TYR A 441 -2.37 3.83 29.44
CA TYR A 441 -2.45 3.59 28.00
C TYR A 441 -3.70 4.24 27.39
N VAL A 442 -4.87 4.02 28.02
CA VAL A 442 -6.12 4.64 27.57
C VAL A 442 -6.07 6.15 27.70
N GLN A 443 -5.41 6.72 28.71
CA GLN A 443 -5.22 8.16 28.83
C GLN A 443 -4.54 8.73 27.58
N TYR A 444 -3.40 8.18 27.16
CA TYR A 444 -2.70 8.66 25.96
C TYR A 444 -3.49 8.42 24.67
N LEU A 445 -4.11 7.25 24.50
CA LEU A 445 -4.92 6.98 23.31
C LEU A 445 -6.12 7.93 23.23
N ARG A 446 -6.71 8.24 24.38
CA ARG A 446 -7.81 9.19 24.47
C ARG A 446 -7.36 10.62 24.19
N THR A 447 -6.24 11.08 24.74
CA THR A 447 -5.67 12.40 24.40
C THR A 447 -5.35 12.49 22.91
N TYR A 448 -4.82 11.42 22.30
CA TYR A 448 -4.59 11.37 20.86
C TYR A 448 -5.89 11.41 20.03
N ALA A 449 -6.99 10.87 20.55
CA ALA A 449 -8.31 11.01 19.94
C ALA A 449 -8.87 12.45 20.09
N GLU A 450 -8.57 13.11 21.20
CA GLU A 450 -8.95 14.52 21.45
C GLU A 450 -8.20 15.50 20.53
N THR A 451 -6.92 15.26 20.27
CA THR A 451 -6.15 16.10 19.32
C THR A 451 -6.60 15.88 17.88
N GLN A 452 -7.15 14.70 17.56
CA GLN A 452 -7.68 14.39 16.23
C GLN A 452 -9.08 14.93 15.97
N GLN A 453 -9.27 16.22 16.26
CA GLN A 453 -10.53 16.93 16.11
C GLN A 453 -10.31 18.30 15.44
N LYS A 454 -11.30 18.75 14.66
CA LYS A 454 -11.42 20.13 14.17
C LYS A 454 -12.88 20.52 14.18
N ASN A 455 -13.22 21.57 14.93
CA ASN A 455 -14.60 22.02 15.14
C ASN A 455 -15.54 20.93 15.69
N GLY A 456 -15.02 20.05 16.56
CA GLY A 456 -15.78 18.97 17.18
C GLY A 456 -16.11 17.79 16.24
N LYS A 457 -15.40 17.68 15.12
CA LYS A 457 -15.46 16.53 14.20
C LYS A 457 -14.08 15.89 14.07
N PRO A 458 -14.00 14.56 13.89
CA PRO A 458 -12.74 13.89 13.62
C PRO A 458 -11.97 14.53 12.46
N TYR A 459 -10.69 14.78 12.68
CA TYR A 459 -9.78 15.43 11.74
C TYR A 459 -8.33 15.10 12.11
N VAL A 460 -7.45 14.91 11.13
CA VAL A 460 -6.01 14.74 11.37
C VAL A 460 -5.25 15.66 10.42
N ALA A 461 -4.27 16.38 10.96
CA ALA A 461 -3.29 17.16 10.24
C ALA A 461 -1.88 16.87 10.82
N GLU A 462 -0.91 17.74 10.55
CA GLU A 462 0.51 17.44 10.76
C GLU A 462 0.91 17.47 12.24
N SER A 463 0.59 18.54 12.98
CA SER A 463 0.95 18.65 14.41
C SER A 463 -0.02 19.50 15.22
N HIS A 464 -0.07 19.25 16.52
CA HIS A 464 -0.97 19.90 17.46
C HIS A 464 -0.21 20.64 18.58
N SER A 465 -0.74 21.79 18.99
CA SER A 465 -0.22 22.54 20.15
C SER A 465 -0.35 21.72 21.43
N PRO A 466 0.68 21.60 22.29
CA PRO A 466 0.63 20.73 23.47
C PRO A 466 -0.28 21.27 24.59
N PHE A 467 -0.60 22.57 24.58
CA PHE A 467 -1.37 23.23 25.64
C PHE A 467 -2.65 23.92 25.16
N GLU A 468 -2.78 24.16 23.87
CA GLU A 468 -3.96 24.79 23.28
C GLU A 468 -4.65 23.79 22.35
N ASN A 469 -5.99 23.82 22.31
CA ASN A 469 -6.77 22.97 21.41
C ASN A 469 -6.75 23.52 19.98
N ILE A 470 -5.60 23.44 19.33
CA ILE A 470 -5.38 23.95 17.98
C ILE A 470 -4.29 23.14 17.28
N TRP A 471 -4.54 22.81 16.01
CA TRP A 471 -3.50 22.32 15.12
C TRP A 471 -2.44 23.39 14.88
N SER A 472 -1.18 23.06 15.13
CA SER A 472 -0.03 23.94 14.91
C SER A 472 0.50 23.91 13.49
N ALA A 473 0.21 22.86 12.72
CA ALA A 473 0.48 22.75 11.29
C ALA A 473 -0.74 22.14 10.58
N ASP A 474 -1.52 23.02 9.93
CA ASP A 474 -2.82 22.72 9.32
C ASP A 474 -3.09 23.72 8.19
N SER A 475 -2.42 23.52 7.06
CA SER A 475 -2.58 24.34 5.87
C SER A 475 -3.63 23.74 4.93
N THR A 476 -4.41 24.61 4.30
CA THR A 476 -5.57 24.20 3.51
C THR A 476 -5.17 23.54 2.19
N ASN A 477 -5.92 22.52 1.78
CA ASN A 477 -5.65 21.72 0.58
C ASN A 477 -4.23 21.10 0.63
N HIS A 478 -3.81 20.65 1.82
CA HIS A 478 -2.48 20.10 2.06
C HIS A 478 -2.47 19.17 3.27
N SER A 479 -2.84 19.68 4.45
CA SER A 479 -2.71 18.95 5.71
C SER A 479 -3.96 18.13 6.06
N GLU A 480 -5.07 18.29 5.35
CA GLU A 480 -6.29 17.53 5.61
C GLU A 480 -6.04 16.01 5.45
N HIS A 481 -6.45 15.20 6.43
CA HIS A 481 -6.36 13.73 6.36
C HIS A 481 -4.93 13.19 6.21
N TYR A 482 -3.94 13.92 6.74
CA TYR A 482 -2.52 13.60 6.66
C TYR A 482 -2.21 12.17 7.18
N ASP A 483 -1.63 11.33 6.34
CA ASP A 483 -1.36 9.92 6.64
C ASP A 483 0.09 9.69 7.04
N HIS A 484 0.43 10.22 8.22
CA HIS A 484 1.79 10.22 8.76
C HIS A 484 1.86 9.57 10.16
N SER A 485 0.93 8.65 10.47
CA SER A 485 0.80 8.07 11.81
C SER A 485 -0.07 6.82 11.82
N THR A 486 0.03 5.98 12.85
CA THR A 486 -1.00 4.97 13.13
C THR A 486 -2.07 5.55 14.07
N TYR A 487 -3.23 4.90 14.10
CA TYR A 487 -4.23 5.06 15.17
C TYR A 487 -5.04 3.78 15.31
N ASN A 488 -5.54 3.25 14.20
CA ASN A 488 -6.32 2.02 14.19
C ASN A 488 -5.47 0.82 14.57
N ASP A 489 -4.20 0.79 14.19
CA ASP A 489 -3.27 -0.23 14.68
C ASP A 489 -3.07 -0.14 16.20
N ASP A 490 -3.04 1.07 16.78
CA ASP A 490 -2.92 1.27 18.22
C ASP A 490 -4.18 0.79 18.96
N VAL A 491 -5.36 1.06 18.41
CA VAL A 491 -6.63 0.51 18.91
C VAL A 491 -6.64 -1.03 18.82
N ILE A 492 -6.30 -1.60 17.66
CA ILE A 492 -6.38 -3.06 17.43
C ILE A 492 -5.33 -3.80 18.26
N THR A 493 -4.06 -3.37 18.20
CA THR A 493 -2.95 -4.11 18.81
C THR A 493 -2.66 -3.70 20.24
N GLY A 494 -3.05 -2.50 20.66
CA GLY A 494 -2.89 -2.00 22.02
C GLY A 494 -4.17 -2.19 22.82
N LEU A 495 -5.19 -1.38 22.55
CA LEU A 495 -6.44 -1.35 23.32
C LEU A 495 -7.15 -2.71 23.31
N LEU A 496 -7.45 -3.24 22.13
CA LEU A 496 -8.18 -4.50 21.92
C LEU A 496 -7.24 -5.72 21.94
N GLY A 497 -5.94 -5.48 21.80
CA GLY A 497 -4.90 -6.44 22.15
C GLY A 497 -4.69 -7.60 21.18
N ILE A 498 -4.95 -7.41 19.89
CA ILE A 498 -4.62 -8.42 18.88
C ILE A 498 -3.12 -8.37 18.59
N LEU A 499 -2.40 -9.43 18.94
CA LEU A 499 -0.95 -9.51 18.74
C LEU A 499 -0.64 -10.37 17.51
N PRO A 500 -0.07 -9.81 16.44
CA PRO A 500 0.35 -10.59 15.27
C PRO A 500 1.29 -11.72 15.65
N GLN A 501 0.98 -12.95 15.24
CA GLN A 501 1.80 -14.14 15.44
C GLN A 501 2.29 -14.71 14.10
N SER A 502 3.44 -15.36 14.13
CA SER A 502 4.00 -16.06 12.95
C SER A 502 3.52 -17.51 12.81
N ASP A 503 2.87 -18.05 13.84
CA ASP A 503 2.29 -19.39 13.85
C ASP A 503 0.76 -19.33 13.79
N ASP A 504 0.11 -20.49 13.69
CA ASP A 504 -1.35 -20.62 13.54
C ASP A 504 -2.09 -20.36 14.88
N THR A 505 -1.75 -19.28 15.56
CA THR A 505 -2.37 -18.83 16.81
C THR A 505 -2.78 -17.36 16.75
N LEU A 506 -3.85 -17.05 17.47
CA LEU A 506 -4.33 -15.71 17.76
C LEU A 506 -4.07 -15.41 19.23
N HIS A 507 -3.32 -14.34 19.49
CA HIS A 507 -3.06 -13.84 20.83
C HIS A 507 -3.93 -12.60 21.09
N VAL A 508 -4.81 -12.70 22.09
CA VAL A 508 -5.69 -11.62 22.55
C VAL A 508 -5.24 -11.18 23.94
N SER A 509 -4.71 -9.97 24.06
CA SER A 509 -4.17 -9.39 25.30
C SER A 509 -4.49 -7.89 25.39
N PRO A 510 -5.76 -7.53 25.66
CA PRO A 510 -6.24 -6.14 25.66
C PRO A 510 -5.62 -5.32 26.79
N ILE A 511 -5.36 -4.03 26.53
CA ILE A 511 -4.90 -3.04 27.52
C ILE A 511 -6.09 -2.16 27.90
N ILE A 512 -7.06 -2.76 28.60
CA ILE A 512 -8.30 -2.10 29.00
C ILE A 512 -8.38 -1.89 30.52
N PRO A 513 -8.95 -0.76 30.98
CA PRO A 513 -9.19 -0.50 32.39
C PRO A 513 -10.03 -1.59 33.08
N SER A 514 -9.85 -1.73 34.39
CA SER A 514 -10.54 -2.77 35.16
C SER A 514 -12.07 -2.61 35.20
N ASP A 515 -12.57 -1.39 35.03
CA ASP A 515 -13.99 -1.04 35.05
C ASP A 515 -14.71 -1.23 33.71
N TRP A 516 -13.99 -1.49 32.61
CA TRP A 516 -14.61 -1.85 31.33
C TRP A 516 -15.34 -3.20 31.47
N THR A 517 -16.63 -3.18 31.15
CA THR A 517 -17.51 -4.35 31.24
C THR A 517 -17.74 -5.02 29.90
N PHE A 518 -17.41 -4.35 28.79
CA PHE A 518 -17.50 -4.91 27.45
C PHE A 518 -16.47 -4.29 26.50
N PHE A 519 -16.16 -5.01 25.43
CA PHE A 519 -15.65 -4.48 24.16
C PHE A 519 -15.95 -5.50 23.05
N ALA A 520 -15.93 -5.07 21.79
CA ALA A 520 -15.97 -5.95 20.63
C ALA A 520 -15.02 -5.48 19.53
N LEU A 521 -14.42 -6.45 18.85
CA LEU A 521 -13.75 -6.31 17.55
C LEU A 521 -14.34 -7.39 16.64
N GLU A 522 -15.01 -7.00 15.58
CA GLU A 522 -15.75 -7.90 14.70
C GLU A 522 -15.19 -7.89 13.28
N ASN A 523 -15.07 -9.09 12.70
CA ASN A 523 -14.68 -9.32 11.32
C ASN A 523 -13.28 -8.79 10.92
N LEU A 524 -12.35 -8.81 11.87
CA LEU A 524 -10.94 -8.51 11.65
C LEU A 524 -10.30 -9.57 10.72
N PRO A 525 -9.65 -9.18 9.61
CA PRO A 525 -8.88 -10.13 8.81
C PRO A 525 -7.61 -10.56 9.57
N TYR A 526 -7.44 -11.86 9.75
CA TYR A 526 -6.24 -12.45 10.35
C TYR A 526 -6.00 -13.82 9.75
N HIS A 527 -4.82 -14.03 9.15
CA HIS A 527 -4.40 -15.27 8.48
C HIS A 527 -5.37 -15.69 7.36
N GLY A 528 -6.01 -14.72 6.70
CA GLY A 528 -7.04 -14.97 5.67
C GLY A 528 -8.43 -15.33 6.22
N HIS A 529 -8.58 -15.43 7.55
CA HIS A 529 -9.84 -15.67 8.23
C HIS A 529 -10.49 -14.38 8.74
N LEU A 530 -11.79 -14.42 9.04
CA LEU A 530 -12.48 -13.34 9.74
C LEU A 530 -12.63 -13.67 11.23
N VAL A 531 -11.87 -12.95 12.06
CA VAL A 531 -11.85 -13.11 13.51
C VAL A 531 -12.76 -12.09 14.17
N SER A 532 -13.56 -12.54 15.14
CA SER A 532 -14.33 -11.65 16.01
C SER A 532 -14.01 -11.95 17.49
N VAL A 533 -13.68 -10.92 18.25
CA VAL A 533 -13.31 -10.99 19.66
C VAL A 533 -14.29 -10.13 20.45
N LEU A 534 -15.06 -10.75 21.34
CA LEU A 534 -16.06 -10.09 22.17
C LEU A 534 -15.69 -10.30 23.63
N TYR A 535 -15.62 -9.25 24.42
CA TYR A 535 -15.65 -9.34 25.87
C TYR A 535 -16.97 -8.78 26.38
N ASP A 536 -17.68 -9.56 27.18
CA ASP A 536 -18.93 -9.14 27.80
C ASP A 536 -19.00 -9.75 29.20
N LYS A 537 -18.86 -8.93 30.24
CA LYS A 537 -18.69 -9.41 31.62
C LYS A 537 -19.86 -10.27 32.11
N ASP A 538 -21.09 -9.97 31.71
CA ASP A 538 -22.29 -10.71 32.12
C ASP A 538 -22.98 -11.45 30.97
N GLY A 539 -22.55 -11.21 29.73
CA GLY A 539 -23.03 -11.88 28.52
C GLY A 539 -24.33 -11.29 27.95
N SER A 540 -24.83 -10.19 28.51
CA SER A 540 -26.13 -9.59 28.13
C SER A 540 -26.06 -8.65 26.93
N ARG A 541 -24.88 -8.10 26.59
CA ARG A 541 -24.70 -7.14 25.50
C ARG A 541 -24.76 -7.82 24.13
N TYR A 542 -24.00 -8.90 23.95
CA TYR A 542 -23.91 -9.59 22.65
C TYR A 542 -24.68 -10.91 22.59
N ASN A 543 -25.19 -11.40 23.72
CA ASN A 543 -25.80 -12.73 23.85
C ASN A 543 -24.88 -13.87 23.38
N ALA A 544 -23.57 -13.71 23.55
CA ALA A 544 -22.52 -14.66 23.17
C ALA A 544 -21.94 -15.44 24.37
N GLY A 545 -22.55 -15.30 25.56
CA GLY A 545 -22.03 -15.82 26.83
C GLY A 545 -21.14 -14.81 27.56
N PRO A 546 -20.95 -14.98 28.89
CA PRO A 546 -20.09 -14.09 29.66
C PRO A 546 -18.60 -14.34 29.36
N GLY A 547 -17.78 -13.33 29.64
CA GLY A 547 -16.33 -13.35 29.48
C GLY A 547 -15.87 -13.01 28.07
N LEU A 548 -14.65 -13.43 27.72
CA LEU A 548 -14.06 -13.30 26.39
C LEU A 548 -14.50 -14.46 25.49
N THR A 549 -15.03 -14.13 24.32
CA THR A 549 -15.48 -15.08 23.30
C THR A 549 -14.79 -14.76 21.98
N VAL A 550 -14.28 -15.78 21.30
CA VAL A 550 -13.61 -15.63 20.00
C VAL A 550 -14.32 -16.48 18.94
N TYR A 551 -14.56 -15.88 17.79
CA TYR A 551 -15.07 -16.51 16.58
C TYR A 551 -14.04 -16.46 15.47
N VAL A 552 -13.97 -17.52 14.66
CA VAL A 552 -13.19 -17.60 13.42
C VAL A 552 -14.13 -18.07 12.33
N ASP A 553 -14.28 -17.28 11.26
CA ASP A 553 -15.20 -17.56 10.15
C ASP A 553 -16.63 -17.88 10.60
N GLY A 554 -17.11 -17.14 11.60
CA GLY A 554 -18.46 -17.28 12.15
C GLY A 554 -18.61 -18.41 13.18
N GLU A 555 -17.60 -19.25 13.37
CA GLU A 555 -17.63 -20.34 14.35
C GLU A 555 -16.97 -19.94 15.67
N GLN A 556 -17.66 -20.19 16.79
CA GLN A 556 -17.10 -19.93 18.12
C GLN A 556 -15.98 -20.94 18.43
N VAL A 557 -14.76 -20.45 18.60
CA VAL A 557 -13.57 -21.27 18.90
C VAL A 557 -13.08 -21.13 20.35
N HIS A 558 -13.52 -20.09 21.06
CA HIS A 558 -13.16 -19.85 22.46
C HIS A 558 -14.31 -19.17 23.22
N ASN A 559 -14.48 -19.52 24.50
CA ASN A 559 -15.22 -18.75 25.50
C ASN A 559 -14.60 -19.01 26.89
N GLY A 560 -14.31 -17.95 27.64
CA GLY A 560 -13.70 -18.04 28.97
C GLY A 560 -13.87 -16.77 29.80
N GLU A 561 -13.77 -16.88 31.13
CA GLU A 561 -13.98 -15.73 32.05
C GLU A 561 -12.88 -14.66 31.97
N GLU A 562 -11.68 -15.06 31.56
CA GLU A 562 -10.52 -14.18 31.46
C GLU A 562 -10.67 -13.15 30.32
N ARG A 563 -9.96 -12.02 30.42
CA ARG A 563 -9.95 -10.96 29.39
C ARG A 563 -8.95 -11.21 28.26
N SER A 564 -8.08 -12.20 28.43
CA SER A 564 -7.05 -12.56 27.47
C SER A 564 -7.14 -14.04 27.12
N ALA A 565 -6.72 -14.38 25.91
CA ALA A 565 -6.69 -15.74 25.43
C ALA A 565 -5.59 -15.94 24.38
N VAL A 566 -5.09 -17.17 24.32
CA VAL A 566 -4.33 -17.69 23.18
C VAL A 566 -5.19 -18.77 22.54
N VAL A 567 -5.53 -18.57 21.27
CA VAL A 567 -6.48 -19.40 20.53
C VAL A 567 -5.77 -19.99 19.33
N SER A 568 -5.82 -21.31 19.16
CA SER A 568 -5.37 -21.94 17.91
C SER A 568 -6.37 -21.62 16.80
N ILE A 569 -5.87 -21.26 15.63
CA ILE A 569 -6.68 -21.02 14.44
C ILE A 569 -6.32 -22.00 13.33
N SER A 570 -7.12 -22.03 12.28
CA SER A 570 -6.82 -22.83 11.09
C SER A 570 -5.58 -22.26 10.37
N PRO A 571 -4.86 -23.09 9.59
CA PRO A 571 -3.74 -22.61 8.79
C PRO A 571 -4.15 -21.48 7.84
N PRO A 572 -3.24 -20.53 7.53
CA PRO A 572 -3.55 -19.36 6.74
C PRO A 572 -4.17 -19.64 5.36
N ILE A 573 -5.15 -18.82 4.98
CA ILE A 573 -5.70 -18.76 3.62
C ILE A 573 -5.04 -17.60 2.89
N VAL A 574 -4.00 -17.89 2.10
CA VAL A 574 -3.33 -16.90 1.26
C VAL A 574 -4.01 -16.85 -0.11
N GLU A 575 -4.61 -15.72 -0.45
CA GLU A 575 -5.29 -15.55 -1.73
C GLU A 575 -4.30 -15.51 -2.90
N ALA A 576 -4.64 -16.20 -3.99
CA ALA A 576 -3.88 -16.10 -5.23
C ALA A 576 -4.10 -14.72 -5.86
N ASP A 577 -3.00 -14.05 -6.20
CA ASP A 577 -3.05 -12.78 -6.93
C ASP A 577 -3.56 -13.01 -8.37
N GLN A 578 -4.88 -12.93 -8.54
CA GLN A 578 -5.56 -12.97 -9.83
C GLN A 578 -6.45 -11.74 -10.05
N ALA A 579 -6.27 -10.71 -9.21
CA ALA A 579 -7.11 -9.53 -9.25
C ALA A 579 -7.01 -8.85 -10.62
N PRO A 580 -8.13 -8.36 -11.17
CA PRO A 580 -8.08 -7.47 -12.30
C PRO A 580 -7.16 -6.28 -11.99
N ILE A 581 -6.49 -5.77 -13.02
CA ILE A 581 -5.61 -4.60 -12.90
C ILE A 581 -6.26 -3.39 -13.53
N ASN A 582 -6.13 -2.23 -12.87
CA ASN A 582 -6.53 -0.95 -13.42
C ASN A 582 -5.46 -0.48 -14.43
N ILE A 583 -5.88 -0.17 -15.66
CA ILE A 583 -5.03 0.31 -16.75
C ILE A 583 -5.31 1.76 -17.12
N ALA A 584 -6.22 2.43 -16.41
CA ALA A 584 -6.50 3.86 -16.58
C ALA A 584 -5.56 4.73 -15.75
N ALA A 585 -4.94 4.20 -14.69
CA ALA A 585 -4.07 4.98 -13.81
C ALA A 585 -2.89 5.64 -14.54
N ASN A 586 -2.73 6.94 -14.33
CA ASN A 586 -1.65 7.79 -14.78
C ASN A 586 -1.31 8.86 -13.72
N PRO A 587 -0.53 8.49 -12.69
CA PRO A 587 -0.20 9.35 -11.58
C PRO A 587 0.81 10.46 -11.93
N ASP A 588 1.51 10.33 -13.06
CA ASP A 588 2.50 11.30 -13.55
C ASP A 588 1.85 12.50 -14.24
N GLY A 589 0.55 12.42 -14.52
CA GLY A 589 -0.24 13.48 -15.14
C GLY A 589 -0.18 13.48 -16.68
N PRO A 590 -0.56 14.59 -17.32
CA PRO A 590 -0.74 14.63 -18.76
C PRO A 590 0.60 14.50 -19.52
N GLY A 591 0.57 13.80 -20.65
CA GLY A 591 1.72 13.70 -21.57
C GLY A 591 2.20 12.26 -21.85
N GLN A 592 1.81 11.32 -21.00
CA GLN A 592 2.01 9.87 -21.20
C GLN A 592 0.67 9.14 -21.26
N TYR A 593 0.68 7.92 -21.80
CA TYR A 593 -0.49 7.06 -21.79
C TYR A 593 -0.64 6.34 -20.44
N PRO A 594 -1.89 6.05 -20.02
CA PRO A 594 -3.15 6.49 -20.64
C PRO A 594 -3.38 8.01 -20.51
N THR A 595 -4.12 8.58 -21.45
CA THR A 595 -4.49 10.02 -21.42
C THR A 595 -5.99 10.17 -21.22
N ALA A 596 -6.41 11.29 -20.62
CA ALA A 596 -7.82 11.61 -20.40
C ALA A 596 -8.18 12.96 -21.06
N ASP A 597 -9.30 12.98 -21.77
CA ASP A 597 -9.92 14.18 -22.33
C ASP A 597 -11.43 14.18 -22.09
N ALA A 598 -12.04 15.37 -22.16
CA ALA A 598 -13.47 15.51 -22.02
C ALA A 598 -14.05 16.50 -23.03
N THR A 599 -15.33 16.33 -23.38
CA THR A 599 -16.05 17.28 -24.26
C THR A 599 -16.22 18.66 -23.62
N PHE A 600 -16.23 18.69 -22.30
CA PHE A 600 -16.18 19.88 -21.48
C PHE A 600 -15.47 19.56 -20.16
N THR A 601 -14.69 20.50 -19.65
CA THR A 601 -14.10 20.46 -18.30
C THR A 601 -14.26 21.84 -17.69
N TYR A 602 -14.72 21.91 -16.44
CA TYR A 602 -14.78 23.18 -15.72
C TYR A 602 -13.39 23.85 -15.67
N PRO A 603 -13.23 25.17 -15.89
CA PRO A 603 -11.91 25.78 -16.03
C PRO A 603 -10.94 25.67 -14.84
N ALA A 604 -11.42 25.29 -13.65
CA ALA A 604 -10.57 25.05 -12.48
C ALA A 604 -10.19 23.56 -12.30
N ASP A 605 -10.81 22.67 -13.08
CA ASP A 605 -10.59 21.23 -13.04
C ASP A 605 -9.72 20.77 -14.22
N TYR A 606 -9.29 19.52 -14.18
CA TYR A 606 -8.53 18.89 -15.27
C TYR A 606 -9.02 17.45 -15.47
N SER A 607 -9.15 17.01 -16.74
CA SER A 607 -9.60 15.65 -17.06
C SER A 607 -8.66 14.56 -16.56
N TYR A 608 -7.36 14.83 -16.50
CA TYR A 608 -6.38 13.86 -16.00
C TYR A 608 -6.54 13.55 -14.51
N LYS A 609 -7.14 14.45 -13.72
CA LYS A 609 -7.44 14.19 -12.30
C LYS A 609 -8.41 13.03 -12.11
N ALA A 610 -9.16 12.65 -13.15
CA ALA A 610 -10.02 11.47 -13.10
C ALA A 610 -9.29 10.16 -13.40
N ILE A 611 -7.97 10.19 -13.58
CA ILE A 611 -7.16 8.98 -13.78
C ILE A 611 -5.82 9.03 -13.05
N ASP A 612 -5.64 9.96 -12.11
CA ASP A 612 -4.38 10.09 -11.39
C ASP A 612 -4.29 9.14 -10.18
N GLY A 613 -5.33 8.32 -9.97
CA GLY A 613 -5.42 7.32 -8.92
C GLY A 613 -5.89 7.87 -7.58
N VAL A 614 -6.18 9.17 -7.48
CA VAL A 614 -6.51 9.85 -6.21
C VAL A 614 -8.02 9.99 -6.05
N VAL A 615 -8.57 9.40 -4.99
CA VAL A 615 -10.02 9.35 -4.75
C VAL A 615 -10.41 10.20 -3.52
N TYR A 616 -10.76 11.46 -3.75
CA TYR A 616 -11.29 12.36 -2.71
C TYR A 616 -12.72 12.83 -3.02
N TYR A 617 -13.63 12.56 -2.08
CA TYR A 617 -15.00 13.04 -2.15
C TYR A 617 -15.24 14.33 -1.36
N ASP A 618 -14.19 14.90 -0.75
CA ASP A 618 -14.24 16.14 -0.01
C ASP A 618 -14.33 17.34 -0.94
N GLN A 619 -14.72 18.52 -0.44
CA GLN A 619 -14.69 19.75 -1.25
C GLN A 619 -13.25 20.28 -1.34
N ILE A 620 -12.56 20.20 -0.20
CA ILE A 620 -11.12 20.39 -0.04
C ILE A 620 -10.65 19.19 0.82
N PRO A 621 -9.64 18.43 0.40
CA PRO A 621 -8.88 18.62 -0.85
C PRO A 621 -9.70 18.34 -2.11
N ASP A 622 -9.31 18.99 -3.21
CA ASP A 622 -9.96 18.81 -4.51
C ASP A 622 -9.18 17.86 -5.43
N ASN A 623 -9.76 16.69 -5.74
CA ASN A 623 -9.27 15.85 -6.83
C ASN A 623 -10.43 15.25 -7.62
N ARG A 624 -10.77 15.88 -8.74
CA ARG A 624 -11.90 15.50 -9.59
C ARG A 624 -11.85 16.18 -10.96
N TRP A 625 -12.58 15.59 -11.89
CA TRP A 625 -13.10 16.25 -13.08
C TRP A 625 -14.59 16.53 -12.89
N THR A 626 -15.07 17.71 -13.33
CA THR A 626 -16.49 18.02 -13.42
C THR A 626 -16.86 18.68 -14.74
N ASP A 627 -18.13 18.52 -15.14
CA ASP A 627 -18.74 19.28 -16.24
C ASP A 627 -19.40 20.58 -15.75
N TYR A 628 -19.05 21.07 -14.55
CA TYR A 628 -19.71 22.21 -13.92
C TYR A 628 -19.76 23.43 -14.85
N THR A 629 -20.94 24.05 -14.97
CA THR A 629 -21.27 25.14 -15.91
C THR A 629 -21.32 24.77 -17.40
N SER A 630 -21.18 23.49 -17.76
CA SER A 630 -21.38 23.04 -19.13
C SER A 630 -22.77 23.43 -19.64
N PRO A 631 -22.88 23.98 -20.86
CA PRO A 631 -24.16 24.23 -21.51
C PRO A 631 -24.82 22.94 -22.02
N ASN A 632 -24.06 21.84 -22.11
CA ASN A 632 -24.51 20.58 -22.69
C ASN A 632 -25.47 19.84 -21.75
N SER A 633 -26.30 18.94 -22.30
CA SER A 633 -27.13 18.02 -21.51
C SER A 633 -26.37 16.77 -21.04
N ASN A 634 -25.18 16.55 -21.57
CA ASN A 634 -24.25 15.50 -21.21
C ASN A 634 -22.86 15.92 -21.67
N ASP A 635 -21.86 15.38 -21.00
CA ASP A 635 -20.48 15.47 -21.41
C ASP A 635 -19.81 14.12 -21.27
N THR A 636 -18.81 13.89 -22.10
CA THR A 636 -18.11 12.61 -22.20
C THR A 636 -16.70 12.76 -21.68
N LEU A 637 -16.31 11.91 -20.73
CA LEU A 637 -14.93 11.69 -20.30
C LEU A 637 -14.37 10.49 -21.06
N THR A 638 -13.24 10.67 -21.76
CA THR A 638 -12.62 9.67 -22.61
C THR A 638 -11.21 9.36 -22.16
N ILE A 639 -10.92 8.07 -21.96
CA ILE A 639 -9.58 7.56 -21.65
C ILE A 639 -9.03 6.88 -22.89
N HIS A 640 -7.85 7.29 -23.34
CA HIS A 640 -7.15 6.69 -24.48
C HIS A 640 -5.97 5.84 -24.00
N PHE A 641 -5.84 4.66 -24.61
CA PHE A 641 -4.74 3.73 -24.40
C PHE A 641 -3.77 3.77 -25.58
N ALA A 642 -2.50 3.48 -25.32
CA ALA A 642 -1.47 3.48 -26.36
C ALA A 642 -1.73 2.46 -27.48
N ARG A 643 -2.40 1.36 -27.15
CA ARG A 643 -2.75 0.25 -28.06
C ARG A 643 -4.12 -0.32 -27.68
N PRO A 644 -4.76 -1.14 -28.53
CA PRO A 644 -6.00 -1.81 -28.16
C PRO A 644 -5.80 -2.73 -26.94
N ARG A 645 -6.79 -2.73 -26.04
CA ARG A 645 -6.82 -3.53 -24.80
C ARG A 645 -8.16 -4.23 -24.66
N ASN A 646 -8.14 -5.49 -24.21
CA ASN A 646 -9.32 -6.24 -23.83
C ASN A 646 -9.70 -5.87 -22.39
N LEU A 647 -10.85 -5.24 -22.22
CA LEU A 647 -11.32 -4.74 -20.92
C LEU A 647 -12.71 -5.26 -20.61
N SER A 648 -13.03 -5.42 -19.32
CA SER A 648 -14.23 -6.12 -18.84
C SER A 648 -15.12 -5.28 -17.93
N SER A 649 -14.60 -4.17 -17.39
CA SER A 649 -15.39 -3.25 -16.60
C SER A 649 -14.75 -1.87 -16.51
N VAL A 650 -15.59 -0.90 -16.15
CA VAL A 650 -15.18 0.43 -15.73
C VAL A 650 -15.72 0.69 -14.33
N THR A 651 -14.96 1.38 -13.47
CA THR A 651 -15.44 1.87 -12.18
C THR A 651 -15.38 3.39 -12.18
N LEU A 652 -16.45 4.02 -11.71
CA LEU A 652 -16.55 5.47 -11.55
C LEU A 652 -16.67 5.81 -10.07
N ALA A 653 -15.71 6.55 -9.53
CA ALA A 653 -15.83 7.23 -8.25
C ALA A 653 -16.66 8.51 -8.45
N LEU A 654 -17.99 8.41 -8.29
CA LEU A 654 -18.91 9.50 -8.61
C LEU A 654 -18.97 10.52 -7.47
N TYR A 655 -18.84 11.80 -7.80
CA TYR A 655 -18.87 12.90 -6.84
C TYR A 655 -20.27 13.50 -6.72
N SER A 656 -20.73 13.74 -5.49
CA SER A 656 -21.92 14.55 -5.21
C SER A 656 -21.66 15.53 -4.07
N ASP A 657 -22.02 16.79 -4.27
CA ASP A 657 -21.94 17.85 -3.27
C ASP A 657 -23.30 18.47 -2.93
N ILE A 658 -24.41 17.87 -3.39
CA ILE A 658 -25.77 18.34 -3.11
C ILE A 658 -26.05 18.44 -1.61
N ALA A 659 -25.65 17.44 -0.83
CA ALA A 659 -25.78 17.47 0.64
C ALA A 659 -24.99 18.61 1.30
N ARG A 660 -23.97 19.14 0.61
CA ARG A 660 -23.13 20.28 1.00
C ARG A 660 -23.59 21.61 0.38
N GLY A 661 -24.73 21.61 -0.31
CA GLY A 661 -25.29 22.80 -0.95
C GLY A 661 -24.67 23.16 -2.31
N GLY A 662 -23.94 22.24 -2.92
CA GLY A 662 -23.36 22.41 -4.25
C GLY A 662 -24.35 22.11 -5.39
N SER A 663 -23.83 21.78 -6.56
CA SER A 663 -24.63 21.54 -7.78
C SER A 663 -24.10 20.40 -8.64
N ILE A 664 -23.18 19.59 -8.10
CA ILE A 664 -22.66 18.38 -8.72
C ILE A 664 -23.36 17.19 -8.08
N ASP A 665 -23.89 16.29 -8.91
CA ASP A 665 -24.61 15.12 -8.46
C ASP A 665 -24.46 13.94 -9.42
N LEU A 666 -25.09 12.82 -9.04
CA LEU A 666 -25.15 11.61 -9.83
C LEU A 666 -25.75 11.85 -11.23
N PRO A 667 -25.17 11.24 -12.28
CA PRO A 667 -25.75 11.29 -13.61
C PRO A 667 -27.10 10.55 -13.62
N SER A 668 -28.05 11.07 -14.39
CA SER A 668 -29.32 10.38 -14.65
C SER A 668 -29.15 9.12 -15.51
N ARG A 669 -28.09 9.12 -16.33
CA ARG A 669 -27.74 8.03 -17.23
C ARG A 669 -26.25 8.03 -17.53
N ILE A 670 -25.68 6.84 -17.68
CA ILE A 670 -24.30 6.62 -18.10
C ILE A 670 -24.32 5.76 -19.37
N GLU A 671 -23.57 6.16 -20.39
CA GLU A 671 -23.33 5.35 -21.59
C GLU A 671 -21.83 5.12 -21.75
N VAL A 672 -21.41 3.87 -21.88
CA VAL A 672 -20.01 3.48 -22.10
C VAL A 672 -19.85 3.04 -23.56
N SER A 673 -18.84 3.57 -24.25
CA SER A 673 -18.55 3.23 -25.64
C SER A 673 -17.05 3.08 -25.88
N GLY A 674 -16.69 2.33 -26.92
CA GLY A 674 -15.30 2.14 -27.35
C GLY A 674 -15.19 2.13 -28.89
N SER A 675 -14.07 1.64 -29.41
CA SER A 675 -13.74 1.66 -30.84
C SER A 675 -14.80 0.98 -31.74
N SER A 676 -15.52 -0.01 -31.22
CA SER A 676 -16.56 -0.76 -31.96
C SER A 676 -17.98 -0.19 -31.79
N GLY A 677 -18.17 0.86 -30.99
CA GLY A 677 -19.46 1.47 -30.71
C GLY A 677 -19.88 1.36 -29.23
N PRO A 678 -21.20 1.41 -28.93
CA PRO A 678 -21.72 1.30 -27.57
C PRO A 678 -21.40 -0.07 -26.93
N ILE A 679 -21.05 -0.05 -25.64
CA ILE A 679 -20.66 -1.22 -24.84
C ILE A 679 -21.69 -1.51 -23.74
N ALA A 680 -22.01 -0.51 -22.91
CA ALA A 680 -22.90 -0.65 -21.77
C ALA A 680 -23.69 0.65 -21.52
N SER A 681 -24.83 0.54 -20.84
CA SER A 681 -25.61 1.70 -20.40
C SER A 681 -26.27 1.44 -19.05
N VAL A 682 -26.32 2.48 -18.22
CA VAL A 682 -26.99 2.52 -16.92
C VAL A 682 -28.01 3.65 -16.97
N GLU A 683 -29.30 3.30 -16.91
CA GLU A 683 -30.43 4.21 -17.20
C GLU A 683 -31.14 4.78 -15.95
N SER A 684 -30.63 4.50 -14.74
CA SER A 684 -31.24 4.99 -13.50
C SER A 684 -30.21 5.41 -12.47
N SER A 685 -30.28 6.67 -12.04
CA SER A 685 -29.46 7.21 -10.94
C SER A 685 -29.71 6.52 -9.61
N THR A 686 -30.88 5.89 -9.41
CA THR A 686 -31.19 5.15 -8.16
C THR A 686 -30.33 3.89 -7.98
N MET A 687 -29.63 3.45 -9.03
CA MET A 687 -28.70 2.33 -8.96
C MET A 687 -27.26 2.80 -8.71
N LEU A 688 -27.03 4.12 -8.70
CA LEU A 688 -25.73 4.73 -8.48
C LEU A 688 -25.56 5.14 -7.02
N LEU A 689 -24.34 5.00 -6.53
CA LEU A 689 -23.93 5.39 -5.20
C LEU A 689 -23.23 6.76 -5.27
N GLU A 690 -23.71 7.71 -4.48
CA GLU A 690 -23.06 9.01 -4.32
C GLU A 690 -21.79 8.90 -3.48
N ASN A 691 -20.75 9.63 -3.90
CA ASN A 691 -19.46 9.66 -3.22
C ASN A 691 -18.89 8.25 -2.96
N ASP A 692 -19.05 7.35 -3.92
CA ASP A 692 -18.63 5.95 -3.82
C ASP A 692 -18.32 5.37 -5.22
N HIS A 693 -17.77 4.16 -5.24
CA HIS A 693 -17.44 3.44 -6.46
C HIS A 693 -18.66 2.81 -7.12
N ASN A 694 -18.78 3.02 -8.43
CA ASN A 694 -19.84 2.49 -9.27
C ASN A 694 -19.24 1.68 -10.42
N THR A 695 -19.28 0.35 -10.31
CA THR A 695 -18.69 -0.55 -11.31
C THR A 695 -19.72 -1.01 -12.34
N ILE A 696 -19.42 -0.78 -13.62
CA ILE A 696 -20.21 -1.23 -14.76
C ILE A 696 -19.45 -2.37 -15.44
N ASN A 697 -19.99 -3.58 -15.32
CA ASN A 697 -19.43 -4.79 -15.93
C ASN A 697 -20.05 -5.06 -17.31
N PHE A 698 -19.26 -5.62 -18.23
CA PHE A 698 -19.71 -6.00 -19.56
C PHE A 698 -18.84 -7.12 -20.15
N ASP A 699 -19.30 -7.74 -21.23
CA ASP A 699 -18.51 -8.74 -21.95
C ASP A 699 -17.21 -8.13 -22.46
N SER A 700 -16.10 -8.89 -22.44
CA SER A 700 -14.80 -8.34 -22.81
C SER A 700 -14.79 -7.73 -24.22
N VAL A 701 -14.38 -6.46 -24.32
CA VAL A 701 -14.28 -5.72 -25.58
C VAL A 701 -12.85 -5.24 -25.80
N GLU A 702 -12.34 -5.42 -27.01
CA GLU A 702 -11.08 -4.83 -27.43
C GLU A 702 -11.29 -3.39 -27.94
N THR A 703 -10.59 -2.42 -27.36
CA THR A 703 -10.69 -1.01 -27.76
C THR A 703 -9.42 -0.23 -27.46
N THR A 704 -9.16 0.84 -28.21
CA THR A 704 -8.06 1.79 -27.94
C THR A 704 -8.48 2.95 -27.05
N PHE A 705 -9.77 3.11 -26.77
CA PHE A 705 -10.29 4.13 -25.87
C PHE A 705 -11.57 3.67 -25.17
N ILE A 706 -11.90 4.27 -24.05
CA ILE A 706 -13.21 4.17 -23.41
C ILE A 706 -13.77 5.58 -23.24
N ALA A 707 -14.96 5.81 -23.79
CA ALA A 707 -15.70 7.06 -23.67
C ALA A 707 -16.93 6.83 -22.78
N VAL A 708 -16.98 7.52 -21.65
CA VAL A 708 -18.06 7.48 -20.66
C VAL A 708 -18.85 8.77 -20.77
N ASN A 709 -20.04 8.68 -21.37
CA ASN A 709 -20.95 9.80 -21.53
C ASN A 709 -21.90 9.89 -20.34
N LEU A 710 -21.93 11.05 -19.68
CA LEU A 710 -22.61 11.27 -18.41
C LEU A 710 -23.73 12.31 -18.60
N PHE A 711 -24.98 11.91 -18.36
CA PHE A 711 -26.15 12.76 -18.58
C PHE A 711 -26.60 13.43 -17.29
N ARG A 712 -26.62 14.76 -17.26
CA ARG A 712 -27.12 15.50 -16.10
C ARG A 712 -28.62 15.25 -15.86
N SER A 713 -29.02 15.27 -14.60
CA SER A 713 -30.42 15.05 -14.19
C SER A 713 -31.32 16.27 -14.42
N SER A 714 -30.75 17.48 -14.49
CA SER A 714 -31.48 18.73 -14.69
C SER A 714 -30.60 19.80 -15.33
N SER A 715 -31.18 20.95 -15.73
CA SER A 715 -30.39 22.08 -16.25
C SER A 715 -29.58 22.85 -15.21
N THR A 716 -29.75 22.52 -13.91
CA THR A 716 -29.07 23.18 -12.78
C THR A 716 -28.22 22.21 -11.98
N THR A 717 -28.02 21.00 -12.49
CA THR A 717 -27.21 19.95 -11.87
C THR A 717 -26.19 19.50 -12.89
N TRP A 718 -24.97 19.26 -12.44
CA TRP A 718 -23.82 18.84 -13.23
C TRP A 718 -23.28 17.53 -12.66
N VAL A 719 -22.33 16.91 -13.34
CA VAL A 719 -21.72 15.62 -12.97
C VAL A 719 -20.25 15.79 -12.63
N GLY A 720 -19.76 14.93 -11.75
CA GLY A 720 -18.36 14.91 -11.34
C GLY A 720 -17.86 13.49 -11.13
N VAL A 721 -16.60 13.28 -11.47
CA VAL A 721 -15.89 12.01 -11.32
C VAL A 721 -14.57 12.28 -10.63
N CYS A 722 -14.35 11.66 -9.47
CA CYS A 722 -13.08 11.71 -8.75
C CYS A 722 -12.04 10.82 -9.44
N GLU A 723 -12.45 9.64 -9.91
CA GLU A 723 -11.58 8.67 -10.59
C GLU A 723 -12.41 7.77 -11.53
N LEU A 724 -11.84 7.43 -12.67
CA LEU A 724 -12.34 6.48 -13.66
C LEU A 724 -11.30 5.38 -13.83
N GLU A 725 -11.62 4.19 -13.32
CA GLU A 725 -10.77 3.02 -13.42
C GLU A 725 -11.23 2.11 -14.56
N VAL A 726 -10.29 1.47 -15.24
CA VAL A 726 -10.58 0.51 -16.33
C VAL A 726 -9.89 -0.80 -16.03
N TRP A 727 -10.67 -1.87 -15.90
CA TRP A 727 -10.17 -3.14 -15.39
C TRP A 727 -10.00 -4.18 -16.49
N ILE A 728 -8.85 -4.86 -16.45
CA ILE A 728 -8.53 -5.99 -17.33
C ILE A 728 -8.02 -7.17 -16.51
N PRO A 729 -8.10 -8.41 -17.04
CA PRO A 729 -7.38 -9.53 -16.46
C PRO A 729 -5.85 -9.25 -16.42
N PRO A 730 -5.14 -9.69 -15.36
CA PRO A 730 -3.70 -9.47 -15.25
C PRO A 730 -2.94 -10.14 -16.41
N PRO A 731 -1.89 -9.52 -16.96
CA PRO A 731 -1.11 -10.11 -18.04
C PRO A 731 -0.37 -11.36 -17.53
N THR A 732 -0.53 -12.47 -18.25
CA THR A 732 0.10 -13.75 -17.90
C THR A 732 1.46 -13.97 -18.56
N GLY A 733 1.95 -12.99 -19.32
CA GLY A 733 3.12 -13.16 -20.19
C GLY A 733 2.88 -14.19 -21.32
N PRO A 734 3.94 -14.60 -22.04
CA PRO A 734 5.33 -14.17 -21.85
C PRO A 734 5.63 -12.78 -22.43
N THR A 735 4.73 -12.20 -23.23
CA THR A 735 4.96 -10.93 -23.93
C THR A 735 4.33 -9.75 -23.21
N TYR A 736 5.14 -8.72 -22.98
CA TYR A 736 4.79 -7.43 -22.42
C TYR A 736 5.08 -6.35 -23.46
N PHE A 737 4.18 -5.38 -23.62
CA PHE A 737 4.33 -4.31 -24.60
C PHE A 737 5.02 -3.11 -23.95
N ALA A 738 6.03 -2.56 -24.61
CA ALA A 738 6.79 -1.43 -24.05
C ALA A 738 5.89 -0.20 -23.82
N VAL A 739 4.85 -0.03 -24.64
CA VAL A 739 3.90 1.08 -24.51
C VAL A 739 2.95 0.98 -23.31
N ASP A 740 2.93 -0.17 -22.62
CA ASP A 740 2.20 -0.37 -21.35
C ASP A 740 3.12 -0.22 -20.13
N ALA A 741 4.43 -0.02 -20.33
CA ALA A 741 5.39 0.15 -19.26
C ALA A 741 5.30 1.57 -18.66
N HIS A 742 5.81 1.73 -17.44
CA HIS A 742 6.03 3.05 -16.88
C HIS A 742 7.24 3.70 -17.56
N LEU A 743 7.06 4.91 -18.09
CA LEU A 743 8.05 5.59 -18.93
C LEU A 743 8.56 6.84 -18.21
N THR A 744 9.87 6.92 -17.99
CA THR A 744 10.52 8.14 -17.50
C THR A 744 11.64 8.58 -18.45
N GLY A 745 12.05 9.84 -18.31
CA GLY A 745 13.04 10.50 -19.16
C GLY A 745 12.40 11.64 -19.95
N GLU A 746 13.18 12.67 -20.26
CA GLU A 746 12.69 13.94 -20.82
C GLU A 746 11.94 13.76 -22.15
N ASN A 747 12.34 12.75 -22.94
CA ASN A 747 11.84 12.53 -24.29
C ASN A 747 11.25 11.14 -24.55
N THR A 748 11.28 10.26 -23.54
CA THR A 748 10.71 8.91 -23.62
C THR A 748 9.19 9.00 -23.72
N ARG A 749 8.60 8.46 -24.78
CA ARG A 749 7.15 8.54 -24.99
C ARG A 749 6.67 7.50 -25.98
N VAL A 750 5.37 7.25 -25.96
CA VAL A 750 4.71 6.45 -27.01
C VAL A 750 4.72 7.24 -28.32
N VAL A 751 5.14 6.60 -29.41
CA VAL A 751 5.11 7.12 -30.78
C VAL A 751 4.49 6.08 -31.72
N GLN A 752 4.09 6.53 -32.92
CA GLN A 752 3.57 5.64 -33.96
C GLN A 752 4.67 5.31 -34.98
N ASP A 753 4.88 4.01 -35.22
CA ASP A 753 5.82 3.51 -36.20
C ASP A 753 5.19 2.36 -37.02
N MET A 754 4.84 2.67 -38.27
CA MET A 754 4.21 1.71 -39.19
C MET A 754 5.13 0.55 -39.59
N ALA A 755 6.43 0.60 -39.26
CA ALA A 755 7.33 -0.55 -39.43
C ALA A 755 7.12 -1.60 -38.33
N SER A 756 6.54 -1.22 -37.19
CA SER A 756 6.16 -2.14 -36.13
C SER A 756 4.89 -2.91 -36.50
N THR A 757 4.86 -4.19 -36.15
CA THR A 757 3.66 -5.03 -36.25
C THR A 757 3.25 -5.61 -34.90
N ALA A 758 3.93 -5.22 -33.82
CA ALA A 758 3.65 -5.72 -32.48
C ALA A 758 2.25 -5.29 -32.00
N THR A 759 1.87 -4.03 -32.27
CA THR A 759 0.54 -3.51 -32.01
C THR A 759 -0.18 -3.25 -33.33
N SER A 760 -1.50 -3.40 -33.36
CA SER A 760 -2.29 -3.24 -34.60
C SER A 760 -2.33 -1.78 -35.10
N ASN A 761 -2.06 -0.82 -34.22
CA ASN A 761 -1.99 0.60 -34.55
C ASN A 761 -0.56 1.10 -34.81
N GLY A 762 0.49 0.30 -34.54
CA GLY A 762 1.89 0.70 -34.73
C GLY A 762 2.51 1.45 -33.54
N ALA A 763 1.86 1.44 -32.39
CA ALA A 763 2.38 2.07 -31.17
C ALA A 763 3.62 1.35 -30.64
N VAL A 764 4.68 2.14 -30.38
CA VAL A 764 5.97 1.73 -29.80
C VAL A 764 6.46 2.79 -28.83
N VAL A 765 7.42 2.47 -27.97
CA VAL A 765 8.13 3.48 -27.18
C VAL A 765 9.26 4.04 -28.03
N GLY A 766 9.38 5.37 -28.10
CA GLY A 766 10.45 6.07 -28.80
C GLY A 766 11.02 7.20 -27.97
N GLY A 767 12.02 7.89 -28.54
CA GLY A 767 12.74 8.95 -27.83
C GLY A 767 13.59 8.44 -26.65
N VAL A 768 13.96 7.15 -26.69
CA VAL A 768 14.76 6.50 -25.63
C VAL A 768 16.21 7.00 -25.70
N ARG A 769 16.60 7.70 -24.64
CA ARG A 769 17.86 8.43 -24.43
C ARG A 769 18.62 7.89 -23.22
N ALA A 770 19.78 8.48 -22.91
CA ALA A 770 20.60 8.05 -21.79
C ALA A 770 19.90 8.17 -20.42
N ASP A 771 18.93 9.08 -20.27
CA ASP A 771 18.15 9.32 -19.05
C ASP A 771 16.87 8.47 -18.95
N SER A 772 16.59 7.64 -19.96
CA SER A 772 15.32 6.94 -20.08
C SER A 772 15.25 5.69 -19.20
N ASN A 773 14.09 5.49 -18.57
CA ASN A 773 13.71 4.22 -17.97
C ASN A 773 12.40 3.73 -18.62
N VAL A 774 12.40 2.48 -19.07
CA VAL A 774 11.19 1.77 -19.51
C VAL A 774 10.98 0.61 -18.56
N ALA A 775 10.09 0.81 -17.59
CA ALA A 775 9.90 -0.07 -16.43
C ALA A 775 8.64 -0.93 -16.57
N PHE A 776 8.85 -2.24 -16.73
CA PHE A 776 7.79 -3.24 -16.79
C PHE A 776 7.50 -3.74 -15.38
N SER A 777 6.27 -3.57 -14.90
CA SER A 777 5.84 -3.98 -13.56
C SER A 777 4.91 -5.20 -13.60
N GLY A 778 4.78 -5.89 -12.46
CA GLY A 778 3.85 -7.02 -12.30
C GLY A 778 4.29 -8.32 -12.98
N ILE A 779 5.57 -8.46 -13.34
CA ILE A 779 6.08 -9.68 -14.00
C ILE A 779 6.17 -10.81 -12.97
N LYS A 780 5.28 -11.79 -13.07
CA LYS A 780 5.25 -12.93 -12.15
C LYS A 780 6.29 -13.98 -12.53
N SER A 781 7.02 -14.47 -11.54
CA SER A 781 8.01 -15.54 -11.71
C SER A 781 7.92 -16.59 -10.60
N ASP A 782 8.36 -17.80 -10.94
CA ASP A 782 8.56 -18.95 -10.06
C ASP A 782 9.93 -18.94 -9.35
N GLY A 783 10.71 -17.87 -9.50
CA GLY A 783 12.05 -17.73 -8.92
C GLY A 783 13.17 -18.31 -9.77
N GLN A 784 12.91 -18.65 -11.04
CA GLN A 784 13.90 -19.21 -11.96
C GLN A 784 14.47 -18.14 -12.90
N SER A 785 15.69 -18.35 -13.38
CA SER A 785 16.23 -17.58 -14.50
C SER A 785 15.31 -17.70 -15.73
N LYS A 786 15.07 -16.58 -16.40
CA LYS A 786 14.26 -16.50 -17.62
C LYS A 786 15.07 -15.93 -18.77
N GLN A 787 14.74 -16.33 -19.98
CA GLN A 787 15.25 -15.68 -21.18
C GLN A 787 14.42 -14.42 -21.47
N LEU A 788 15.05 -13.27 -21.33
CA LEU A 788 14.52 -11.99 -21.78
C LEU A 788 14.86 -11.80 -23.25
N THR A 789 13.87 -11.41 -24.06
CA THR A 789 14.02 -10.99 -25.46
C THR A 789 13.41 -9.61 -25.65
N LEU A 790 14.24 -8.62 -25.95
CA LEU A 790 13.80 -7.26 -26.28
C LEU A 790 13.70 -7.10 -27.80
N SER A 791 12.54 -6.65 -28.30
CA SER A 791 12.39 -6.18 -29.68
C SER A 791 12.58 -4.67 -29.75
N TYR A 792 13.52 -4.22 -30.59
CA TYR A 792 13.96 -2.83 -30.69
C TYR A 792 14.29 -2.42 -32.13
N ALA A 793 14.27 -1.11 -32.37
CA ALA A 793 14.88 -0.49 -33.55
C ALA A 793 15.96 0.50 -33.10
N ASN A 794 17.15 0.36 -33.67
CA ASN A 794 18.27 1.29 -33.48
C ASN A 794 18.59 1.92 -34.84
N PRO A 795 18.10 3.15 -35.10
CA PRO A 795 18.34 3.84 -36.37
C PRO A 795 19.74 4.44 -36.49
N THR A 796 20.54 4.42 -35.42
CA THR A 796 21.91 4.92 -35.45
C THR A 796 22.84 3.94 -36.15
N ASP A 797 24.00 4.45 -36.55
CA ASP A 797 25.13 3.73 -37.10
C ASP A 797 26.06 3.13 -36.02
N ALA A 798 25.75 3.34 -34.73
CA ALA A 798 26.51 2.84 -33.59
C ALA A 798 25.73 1.79 -32.79
N ALA A 799 26.46 0.88 -32.15
CA ALA A 799 25.87 0.01 -31.14
C ALA A 799 25.58 0.82 -29.86
N ILE A 800 24.46 0.54 -29.21
CA ILE A 800 24.00 1.24 -28.00
C ILE A 800 23.86 0.23 -26.89
N ASP A 801 24.52 0.47 -25.76
CA ASP A 801 24.40 -0.37 -24.58
C ASP A 801 23.30 0.17 -23.66
N ILE A 802 22.43 -0.73 -23.20
CA ILE A 802 21.42 -0.45 -22.18
C ILE A 802 21.57 -1.41 -21.02
N THR A 803 21.27 -0.95 -19.81
CA THR A 803 21.31 -1.79 -18.60
C THR A 803 19.92 -2.38 -18.36
N ILE A 804 19.88 -3.68 -18.04
CA ILE A 804 18.68 -4.32 -17.51
C ILE A 804 18.81 -4.37 -16.00
N GLU A 805 17.84 -3.79 -15.32
CA GLU A 805 17.68 -3.94 -13.88
C GLU A 805 16.45 -4.81 -13.58
N VAL A 806 16.61 -5.72 -12.62
CA VAL A 806 15.51 -6.47 -12.01
C VAL A 806 15.40 -6.03 -10.55
N ASN A 807 14.23 -5.58 -10.12
CA ASN A 807 13.97 -5.12 -8.76
C ASN A 807 15.03 -4.12 -8.25
N GLN A 808 15.33 -3.11 -9.07
CA GLN A 808 16.39 -2.10 -8.87
C GLN A 808 17.84 -2.65 -8.77
N THR A 809 18.07 -3.92 -9.16
CA THR A 809 19.40 -4.53 -9.17
C THR A 809 19.88 -4.68 -10.62
N PRO A 810 21.04 -4.12 -10.99
CA PRO A 810 21.62 -4.34 -12.31
C PRO A 810 21.96 -5.81 -12.55
N GLU A 811 21.36 -6.41 -13.57
CA GLU A 811 21.56 -7.83 -13.93
C GLU A 811 22.55 -7.97 -15.09
N THR A 812 22.35 -7.22 -16.17
CA THR A 812 23.12 -7.39 -17.40
C THR A 812 23.04 -6.16 -18.31
N VAL A 813 23.89 -6.12 -19.34
CA VAL A 813 23.90 -5.10 -20.38
C VAL A 813 23.51 -5.72 -21.71
N LEU A 814 22.55 -5.11 -22.41
CA LEU A 814 22.18 -5.47 -23.77
C LEU A 814 22.79 -4.48 -24.75
N THR A 815 23.49 -5.01 -25.76
CA THR A 815 24.01 -4.21 -26.87
C THR A 815 23.03 -4.23 -28.04
N LEU A 816 22.41 -3.07 -28.30
CA LEU A 816 21.49 -2.81 -29.39
C LEU A 816 22.27 -2.48 -30.67
N MET A 817 22.41 -3.45 -31.56
CA MET A 817 23.12 -3.28 -32.83
C MET A 817 22.33 -2.39 -33.81
N PRO A 818 23.00 -1.62 -34.68
CA PRO A 818 22.35 -0.88 -35.76
C PRO A 818 21.38 -1.75 -36.57
N SER A 819 20.13 -1.31 -36.66
CA SER A 819 19.06 -2.02 -37.37
C SER A 819 18.26 -1.09 -38.29
N GLY A 820 18.58 0.20 -38.32
CA GLY A 820 17.83 1.19 -39.08
C GLY A 820 16.43 1.33 -38.50
N THR A 821 15.43 1.33 -39.38
CA THR A 821 14.01 1.36 -38.98
C THR A 821 13.40 -0.04 -38.85
N LYS A 822 14.20 -1.12 -38.93
CA LYS A 822 13.69 -2.49 -38.81
C LYS A 822 13.81 -2.95 -37.37
N TYR A 823 12.75 -3.57 -36.87
CA TYR A 823 12.78 -4.17 -35.55
C TYR A 823 13.60 -5.46 -35.55
N SER A 824 14.57 -5.50 -34.66
CA SER A 824 15.47 -6.62 -34.39
C SER A 824 15.31 -7.06 -32.94
N THR A 825 15.77 -8.26 -32.62
CA THR A 825 15.70 -8.78 -31.24
C THR A 825 17.09 -8.94 -30.65
N VAL A 826 17.20 -8.68 -29.36
CA VAL A 826 18.37 -9.02 -28.54
C VAL A 826 17.91 -9.79 -27.31
N THR A 827 18.74 -10.71 -26.82
CA THR A 827 18.37 -11.61 -25.71
C THR A 827 19.39 -11.55 -24.58
N ALA A 828 18.92 -11.72 -23.35
CA ALA A 828 19.76 -12.05 -22.21
C ALA A 828 19.06 -13.03 -21.26
N GLU A 829 19.86 -13.71 -20.44
CA GLU A 829 19.34 -14.44 -19.28
C GLU A 829 19.28 -13.45 -18.10
N ILE A 830 18.17 -13.46 -17.37
CA ILE A 830 17.97 -12.64 -16.17
C ILE A 830 17.45 -13.52 -15.04
N ALA A 831 17.85 -13.22 -13.80
CA ALA A 831 17.23 -13.81 -12.62
C ALA A 831 15.96 -13.03 -12.25
N LEU A 832 14.86 -13.72 -11.99
CA LEU A 832 13.64 -13.11 -11.46
C LEU A 832 13.35 -13.73 -10.09
N ALA A 833 13.05 -12.91 -9.09
CA ALA A 833 12.61 -13.38 -7.78
C ALA A 833 11.23 -14.03 -7.88
N LYS A 834 10.90 -14.91 -6.93
CA LYS A 834 9.54 -15.46 -6.87
C LYS A 834 8.53 -14.34 -6.57
N GLY A 835 7.36 -14.40 -7.20
CA GLY A 835 6.32 -13.36 -7.07
C GLY A 835 6.40 -12.29 -8.16
N LYS A 836 5.91 -11.07 -7.88
CA LYS A 836 5.95 -9.94 -8.83
C LYS A 836 7.36 -9.33 -8.89
N ASN A 837 7.80 -8.94 -10.08
CA ASN A 837 9.08 -8.31 -10.33
C ASN A 837 8.91 -7.05 -11.18
N TYR A 838 9.89 -6.16 -11.05
CA TYR A 838 10.11 -5.01 -11.91
C TYR A 838 11.28 -5.29 -12.83
N VAL A 839 11.10 -5.13 -14.13
CA VAL A 839 12.19 -5.19 -15.11
C VAL A 839 12.31 -3.83 -15.78
N THR A 840 13.43 -3.15 -15.57
CA THR A 840 13.64 -1.80 -16.09
C THR A 840 14.75 -1.81 -17.13
N LEU A 841 14.43 -1.30 -18.32
CA LEU A 841 15.42 -1.01 -19.35
C LEU A 841 15.93 0.42 -19.12
N LYS A 842 17.20 0.56 -18.74
CA LYS A 842 17.83 1.86 -18.48
C LYS A 842 18.79 2.27 -19.58
N GLY A 843 18.67 3.52 -20.01
CA GLY A 843 19.55 4.13 -21.00
C GLY A 843 19.05 3.98 -22.43
N GLY A 844 19.85 4.51 -23.36
CA GLY A 844 19.45 4.73 -24.75
C GLY A 844 20.50 5.55 -25.49
N SER A 845 20.09 6.38 -26.44
CA SER A 845 21.02 7.20 -27.22
C SER A 845 20.56 8.64 -27.39
N ASP A 846 21.47 9.58 -27.13
CA ASP A 846 21.23 11.01 -27.31
C ASP A 846 21.41 11.46 -28.77
N ILE A 847 21.93 10.57 -29.64
CA ILE A 847 22.24 10.86 -31.05
C ILE A 847 21.27 10.20 -32.04
N GLY A 848 20.31 9.39 -31.57
CA GLY A 848 19.24 8.88 -32.43
C GLY A 848 18.07 8.24 -31.69
N GLU A 849 16.92 8.13 -32.36
CA GLU A 849 15.66 7.69 -31.77
C GLU A 849 15.58 6.16 -31.64
N VAL A 850 16.17 5.60 -30.58
CA VAL A 850 15.96 4.20 -30.22
C VAL A 850 14.47 3.96 -29.91
N ARG A 851 13.95 2.81 -30.36
CA ARG A 851 12.55 2.41 -30.15
C ARG A 851 12.45 1.00 -29.60
N TYR A 852 11.44 0.75 -28.77
CA TYR A 852 11.12 -0.57 -28.20
C TYR A 852 9.67 -0.97 -28.50
N GLU A 853 9.45 -2.22 -28.90
CA GLU A 853 8.11 -2.77 -29.15
C GLU A 853 7.62 -3.61 -27.97
N THR A 854 8.38 -4.66 -27.64
CA THR A 854 7.97 -5.71 -26.71
C THR A 854 9.15 -6.25 -25.94
N LEU A 855 8.86 -6.65 -24.71
CA LEU A 855 9.72 -7.49 -23.88
C LEU A 855 9.06 -8.87 -23.76
N ARG A 856 9.76 -9.94 -24.11
CA ARG A 856 9.29 -11.32 -23.91
C ARG A 856 10.17 -12.01 -22.87
N ILE A 857 9.55 -12.68 -21.90
CA ILE A 857 10.23 -13.36 -20.78
C ILE A 857 9.76 -14.82 -20.75
N GLU A 858 10.67 -15.76 -20.99
CA GLU A 858 10.37 -17.20 -21.15
C GLU A 858 11.15 -18.12 -20.22
#